data_AF-A0A496TAE1-F1
#
_entry.id   AF-A0A496TAE1-F1
#
_cell.length_a   1.000
_cell.length_b   1.000
_cell.length_c   1.000
_cell.angle_alpha   90.00
_cell.angle_beta   90.00
_cell.angle_gamma   90.00
#
_symmetry.space_group_name_H-M   'P 1'
#
loop_
_entity.id
_entity.type
_entity.pdbx_description
1 polymer ?
#
loop_
_entity_poly.entity_id
_entity_poly.type
_entity_poly.pdbx_seq_one_letter_code
_entity_poly.pdbx_strand_id
1 'polypeptide(L)'
;EALFQQSEIEYRDYAAIRFTLKEMKSAQQRKKALLQKLINQYTRVAAYGTIRLYQASYNIGKTYEEFARTWANQQIPPMDETQKVVFLSKLNQTSGKLYEKAFASYKNTLKVLRKLVDNYQQTPPDSIKESGRVAPEDSTVRVANRWINLTGEKVSEMLYRIAELNYESIERLLNAPIPSELDEVAVLEYRHQVLQRAVKPVVQQILTAHFRNLSEADSLQLHNIWVDRSKKKITLILNIQPKQYRQLCFDTFETYKKKYQTYKRIMLTGTEEEQESALTLAGELLNLIELFKGYATEMDTCYQDAVAKMSGTFFAPEAKQRSFAEYVNTTHELATRLKTAADSCRIMKDYFSVKFQEDERTTYEDAMFTYSDNYISLKETALELCKNVYQFKKQNNLSDVLFAKVATLMIELDPNNYAQEFQLPLKEYEIASDTTWKVTLKPEEEWTLGQIDDENWKFAIAIVDTNDDGTVFSKLAIPSLYYPVSIDTQKISVEDSTTYADVSSDTTADTTKVTIPQVAKGPKRYSELYFLKNLALEMLPVTATLYLECDDNSEVFINGIKVFSEDSDTLGWGQVFETDVLEFLTEGRNVVALHLWDQDLSGKGARWLLRTKGIEKETLGKKEAQIAQQETLSYRKIVDMIFNRHRIPAS
;
A
#
# COMPACT_ATOMS: atom_id res chain seq x y z
N GLU A 1 5.19 -46.33 49.95
CA GLU A 1 6.47 -46.41 49.21
C GLU A 1 6.54 -47.59 48.23
N ALA A 2 6.33 -48.84 48.65
CA ALA A 2 6.42 -50.00 47.75
C ALA A 2 5.56 -49.91 46.48
N LEU A 3 4.28 -49.50 46.61
CA LEU A 3 3.39 -49.30 45.45
C LEU A 3 3.92 -48.23 44.48
N PHE A 4 4.53 -47.15 44.98
CA PHE A 4 5.09 -46.10 44.15
C PHE A 4 6.29 -46.60 43.33
N GLN A 5 7.19 -47.35 43.97
CA GLN A 5 8.35 -47.96 43.30
C GLN A 5 7.92 -48.96 42.23
N GLN A 6 6.90 -49.77 42.51
CA GLN A 6 6.32 -50.68 41.52
C GLN A 6 5.78 -49.90 40.31
N SER A 7 5.03 -48.81 40.52
CA SER A 7 4.53 -47.98 39.42
C SER A 7 5.64 -47.37 38.57
N GLU A 8 6.75 -46.95 39.18
CA GLU A 8 7.90 -46.40 38.45
C GLU A 8 8.60 -47.45 37.57
N ILE A 9 8.67 -48.71 38.02
CA ILE A 9 9.19 -49.82 37.19
C ILE A 9 8.25 -50.06 36.01
N GLU A 10 6.94 -50.19 36.26
CA GLU A 10 5.95 -50.41 35.21
C GLU A 10 5.85 -49.23 34.22
N TYR A 11 6.12 -48.01 34.69
CA TYR A 11 6.20 -46.83 33.83
C TYR A 11 7.36 -46.91 32.83
N ARG A 12 8.50 -47.51 33.20
CA ARG A 12 9.63 -47.69 32.26
C ARG A 12 9.25 -48.60 31.10
N ASP A 13 8.58 -49.72 31.38
CA ASP A 13 8.07 -50.63 30.36
C ASP A 13 7.05 -49.95 29.46
N TYR A 14 6.14 -49.18 30.07
CA TYR A 14 5.16 -48.38 29.36
C TYR A 14 5.81 -47.33 28.45
N ALA A 15 6.82 -46.61 28.93
CA ALA A 15 7.55 -45.58 28.20
C ALA A 15 8.41 -46.17 27.07
N ALA A 16 8.82 -47.44 27.16
CA ALA A 16 9.60 -48.11 26.10
C ALA A 16 8.76 -48.50 24.87
N ILE A 17 7.44 -48.64 25.00
CA ILE A 17 6.58 -49.04 23.88
C ILE A 17 6.56 -47.97 22.77
N ARG A 18 6.76 -48.40 21.52
CA ARG A 18 6.68 -47.58 20.30
C ARG A 18 5.61 -48.14 19.35
N PHE A 19 5.05 -47.30 18.50
CA PHE A 19 4.06 -47.71 17.49
C PHE A 19 4.72 -47.85 16.12
N THR A 20 5.23 -49.05 15.84
CA THR A 20 5.85 -49.43 14.56
C THR A 20 4.85 -50.12 13.64
N LEU A 21 5.04 -50.05 12.32
CA LEU A 21 4.13 -50.63 11.32
C LEU A 21 3.82 -52.11 11.55
N LYS A 22 4.84 -52.89 11.95
CA LYS A 22 4.71 -54.35 12.16
C LYS A 22 3.79 -54.75 13.33
N GLU A 23 3.71 -53.92 14.37
CA GLU A 23 3.08 -54.28 15.66
C GLU A 23 2.11 -53.21 16.16
N MET A 24 1.64 -52.32 15.27
CA MET A 24 0.93 -51.10 15.69
C MET A 24 -0.29 -51.36 16.57
N LYS A 25 -1.17 -52.28 16.16
CA LYS A 25 -2.40 -52.60 16.91
C LYS A 25 -2.11 -53.22 18.27
N SER A 26 -1.21 -54.20 18.34
CA SER A 26 -0.86 -54.87 19.61
C SER A 26 -0.11 -53.92 20.55
N ALA A 27 0.80 -53.09 20.03
CA ALA A 27 1.50 -52.08 20.80
C ALA A 27 0.54 -51.00 21.35
N GLN A 28 -0.42 -50.53 20.55
CA GLN A 28 -1.46 -49.59 21.00
C GLN A 28 -2.32 -50.17 22.13
N GLN A 29 -2.77 -51.41 22.00
CA GLN A 29 -3.55 -52.10 23.03
C GLN A 29 -2.75 -52.28 24.33
N ARG A 30 -1.51 -52.79 24.23
CA ARG A 30 -0.62 -52.97 25.38
C ARG A 30 -0.35 -51.65 26.10
N LYS A 31 -0.02 -50.59 25.35
CA LYS A 31 0.25 -49.27 25.94
C LYS A 31 -1.01 -48.67 26.58
N LYS A 32 -2.20 -48.86 25.99
CA LYS A 32 -3.48 -48.41 26.58
C LYS A 32 -3.81 -49.15 27.89
N ALA A 33 -3.57 -50.45 27.97
CA ALA A 33 -3.78 -51.23 29.19
C ALA A 33 -2.85 -50.77 30.33
N LEU A 34 -1.56 -50.58 30.02
CA LEU A 34 -0.60 -50.05 30.98
C LEU A 34 -0.90 -48.61 31.41
N LEU A 35 -1.38 -47.75 30.50
CA LEU A 35 -1.85 -46.41 30.84
C LEU A 35 -2.92 -46.45 31.93
N GLN A 36 -3.98 -47.25 31.77
CA GLN A 36 -5.06 -47.38 32.75
C GLN A 36 -4.55 -47.91 34.10
N LYS A 37 -3.68 -48.92 34.07
CA LYS A 37 -3.07 -49.49 35.27
C LYS A 37 -2.25 -48.46 36.05
N LEU A 38 -1.36 -47.74 35.37
CA LEU A 38 -0.49 -46.72 35.96
C LEU A 38 -1.29 -45.56 36.55
N ILE A 39 -2.33 -45.07 35.86
CA ILE A 39 -3.21 -44.01 36.39
C ILE A 39 -3.87 -44.46 37.70
N ASN A 40 -4.41 -45.68 37.75
CA ASN A 40 -5.05 -46.21 38.96
C ASN A 40 -4.05 -46.35 40.11
N GLN A 41 -2.84 -46.84 39.84
CA GLN A 41 -1.80 -46.98 40.84
C GLN A 41 -1.34 -45.62 41.38
N TYR A 42 -1.04 -44.65 40.52
CA TYR A 42 -0.64 -43.30 40.97
C TYR A 42 -1.76 -42.58 41.72
N THR A 43 -3.02 -42.76 41.31
CA THR A 43 -4.18 -42.23 42.04
C THR A 43 -4.27 -42.81 43.45
N ARG A 44 -4.06 -44.13 43.61
CA ARG A 44 -3.98 -44.78 44.93
C ARG A 44 -2.82 -44.25 45.77
N VAL A 45 -1.64 -44.06 45.17
CA VAL A 45 -0.48 -43.47 45.87
C VAL A 45 -0.80 -42.05 46.36
N ALA A 46 -1.45 -41.24 45.54
CA ALA A 46 -1.87 -39.89 45.92
C ALA A 46 -2.90 -39.90 47.07
N ALA A 47 -3.84 -40.85 47.07
CA ALA A 47 -4.86 -40.98 48.10
C ALA A 47 -4.31 -41.32 49.49
N TYR A 48 -3.09 -41.89 49.60
CA TYR A 48 -2.45 -42.14 50.90
C TYR A 48 -1.99 -40.86 51.61
N GLY A 49 -1.99 -39.69 50.96
CA GLY A 49 -1.68 -38.41 51.61
C GLY A 49 -0.23 -38.23 52.07
N THR A 50 0.69 -39.11 51.68
CA THR A 50 2.13 -39.02 52.02
C THR A 50 2.85 -38.00 51.13
N ILE A 51 4.12 -37.69 51.41
CA ILE A 51 4.96 -36.82 50.56
C ILE A 51 5.06 -37.29 49.09
N ARG A 52 4.76 -38.57 48.81
CA ARG A 52 4.70 -39.10 47.44
C ARG A 52 3.48 -38.63 46.65
N LEU A 53 2.47 -38.04 47.29
CA LEU A 53 1.25 -37.56 46.62
C LEU A 53 1.57 -36.53 45.54
N TYR A 54 2.53 -35.63 45.80
CA TYR A 54 2.91 -34.56 44.87
C TYR A 54 3.45 -35.14 43.56
N GLN A 55 4.40 -36.07 43.69
CA GLN A 55 5.01 -36.75 42.55
C GLN A 55 4.02 -37.68 41.84
N ALA A 56 3.22 -38.44 42.57
CA ALA A 56 2.23 -39.34 41.99
C ALA A 56 1.17 -38.57 41.18
N SER A 57 0.69 -37.44 41.69
CA SER A 57 -0.29 -36.59 40.99
C SER A 57 0.28 -35.98 39.71
N TYR A 58 1.57 -35.61 39.72
CA TYR A 58 2.28 -35.18 38.51
C TYR A 58 2.43 -36.35 37.50
N ASN A 59 2.79 -37.54 37.99
CA ASN A 59 3.02 -38.71 37.14
C ASN A 59 1.76 -39.21 36.40
N ILE A 60 0.55 -38.92 36.91
CA ILE A 60 -0.69 -39.17 36.16
C ILE A 60 -0.68 -38.39 34.83
N GLY A 61 -0.39 -37.08 34.89
CA GLY A 61 -0.26 -36.23 33.69
C GLY A 61 0.86 -36.71 32.78
N LYS A 62 2.02 -37.07 33.36
CA LYS A 62 3.17 -37.63 32.63
C LYS A 62 2.84 -38.90 31.87
N THR A 63 1.96 -39.74 32.43
CA THR A 63 1.53 -40.98 31.77
C THR A 63 0.62 -40.67 30.57
N TYR A 64 -0.30 -39.71 30.68
CA TYR A 64 -1.08 -39.26 29.53
C TYR A 64 -0.21 -38.59 28.45
N GLU A 65 0.74 -37.76 28.84
CA GLU A 65 1.69 -37.08 27.94
C GLU A 65 2.48 -38.10 27.11
N GLU A 66 3.02 -39.14 27.76
CA GLU A 66 3.77 -40.20 27.07
C GLU A 66 2.93 -40.97 26.05
N PHE A 67 1.65 -41.21 26.36
CA PHE A 67 0.72 -41.85 25.43
C PHE A 67 0.54 -40.99 24.17
N ALA A 68 0.24 -39.70 24.37
CA ALA A 68 0.04 -38.74 23.29
C ALA A 68 1.31 -38.61 22.43
N ARG A 69 2.48 -38.53 23.07
CA ARG A 69 3.78 -38.47 22.41
C ARG A 69 4.07 -39.70 21.55
N THR A 70 3.78 -40.90 22.06
CA THR A 70 3.98 -42.14 21.30
C THR A 70 3.03 -42.22 20.11
N TRP A 71 1.81 -41.71 20.26
CA TRP A 71 0.84 -41.63 19.17
C TRP A 71 1.27 -40.65 18.08
N ALA A 72 1.69 -39.44 18.45
CA ALA A 72 2.14 -38.41 17.52
C ALA A 72 3.36 -38.86 16.70
N ASN A 73 4.29 -39.60 17.34
CA ASN A 73 5.53 -40.07 16.72
C ASN A 73 5.42 -41.52 16.19
N GLN A 74 4.21 -41.98 15.86
CA GLN A 74 4.03 -43.31 15.30
C GLN A 74 4.62 -43.40 13.88
N GLN A 75 5.03 -44.61 13.50
CA GLN A 75 5.56 -44.84 12.16
C GLN A 75 4.47 -44.63 11.10
N ILE A 76 4.78 -43.86 10.07
CA ILE A 76 3.86 -43.53 8.99
C ILE A 76 4.06 -44.54 7.85
N PRO A 77 2.98 -45.16 7.31
CA PRO A 77 3.07 -46.01 6.14
C PRO A 77 3.57 -45.24 4.90
N PRO A 78 4.23 -45.89 3.93
CA PRO A 78 4.53 -45.25 2.64
C PRO A 78 3.22 -44.89 1.93
N MET A 79 3.11 -43.65 1.47
CA MET A 79 1.96 -43.11 0.73
C MET A 79 2.42 -41.92 -0.13
N ASP A 80 1.65 -41.55 -1.15
CA ASP A 80 1.93 -40.35 -1.94
C ASP A 80 1.81 -39.07 -1.10
N GLU A 81 2.43 -37.98 -1.56
CA GLU A 81 2.52 -36.73 -0.77
C GLU A 81 1.15 -36.14 -0.44
N THR A 82 0.16 -36.24 -1.33
CA THR A 82 -1.19 -35.74 -1.08
C THR A 82 -1.89 -36.57 0.01
N GLN A 83 -1.81 -37.90 -0.07
CA GLN A 83 -2.33 -38.80 0.97
C GLN A 83 -1.61 -38.61 2.31
N LYS A 84 -0.31 -38.36 2.27
CA LYS A 84 0.54 -38.09 3.45
C LYS A 84 0.10 -36.85 4.21
N VAL A 85 -0.23 -35.77 3.50
CA VAL A 85 -0.76 -34.54 4.10
C VAL A 85 -2.08 -34.82 4.83
N VAL A 86 -3.01 -35.53 4.19
CA VAL A 86 -4.31 -35.90 4.80
C VAL A 86 -4.13 -36.82 6.02
N PHE A 87 -3.23 -37.81 5.93
CA PHE A 87 -2.93 -38.72 7.02
C PHE A 87 -2.35 -37.98 8.23
N LEU A 88 -1.37 -37.11 8.00
CA LEU A 88 -0.74 -36.32 9.05
C LEU A 88 -1.70 -35.36 9.73
N SER A 89 -2.61 -34.74 8.97
CA SER A 89 -3.67 -33.92 9.55
C SER A 89 -4.55 -34.71 10.53
N LYS A 90 -5.00 -35.92 10.16
CA LYS A 90 -5.77 -36.81 11.04
C LYS A 90 -4.97 -37.28 12.25
N LEU A 91 -3.69 -37.58 12.05
CA LEU A 91 -2.76 -37.96 13.12
C LEU A 91 -2.60 -36.83 14.14
N ASN A 92 -2.39 -35.60 13.67
CA ASN A 92 -2.24 -34.42 14.50
C ASN A 92 -3.52 -34.10 15.26
N GLN A 93 -4.70 -34.18 14.62
CA GLN A 93 -5.98 -34.00 15.30
C GLN A 93 -6.18 -35.01 16.45
N THR A 94 -5.83 -36.28 16.20
CA THR A 94 -5.93 -37.33 17.22
C THR A 94 -4.92 -37.10 18.35
N SER A 95 -3.69 -36.77 18.00
CA SER A 95 -2.62 -36.47 18.95
C SER A 95 -2.97 -35.26 19.82
N GLY A 96 -3.56 -34.20 19.25
CA GLY A 96 -4.06 -33.05 19.98
C GLY A 96 -5.08 -33.45 21.05
N LYS A 97 -6.08 -34.27 20.69
CA LYS A 97 -7.08 -34.80 21.65
C LYS A 97 -6.44 -35.62 22.78
N LEU A 98 -5.33 -36.32 22.51
CA LEU A 98 -4.61 -37.08 23.53
C LEU A 98 -3.80 -36.14 24.44
N TYR A 99 -3.13 -35.13 23.90
CA TYR A 99 -2.45 -34.11 24.68
C TYR A 99 -3.42 -33.28 25.55
N GLU A 100 -4.66 -33.06 25.11
CA GLU A 100 -5.70 -32.43 25.95
C GLU A 100 -5.96 -33.19 27.24
N LYS A 101 -5.88 -34.53 27.23
CA LYS A 101 -6.01 -35.34 28.45
C LYS A 101 -4.84 -35.12 29.40
N ALA A 102 -3.63 -35.01 28.86
CA ALA A 102 -2.44 -34.68 29.65
C ALA A 102 -2.54 -33.28 30.24
N PHE A 103 -2.91 -32.28 29.43
CA PHE A 103 -3.17 -30.91 29.87
C PHE A 103 -4.22 -30.87 31.00
N ALA A 104 -5.39 -31.49 30.81
CA ALA A 104 -6.44 -31.51 31.82
C ALA A 104 -5.97 -32.14 33.13
N SER A 105 -5.19 -33.24 33.03
CA SER A 105 -4.59 -33.88 34.21
C SER A 105 -3.63 -32.95 34.94
N TYR A 106 -2.69 -32.32 34.22
CA TYR A 106 -1.73 -31.39 34.84
C TYR A 106 -2.42 -30.16 35.42
N LYS A 107 -3.40 -29.58 34.73
CA LYS A 107 -4.18 -28.42 35.21
C LYS A 107 -4.94 -28.75 36.50
N ASN A 108 -5.57 -29.92 36.56
CA ASN A 108 -6.25 -30.37 37.78
C ASN A 108 -5.26 -30.64 38.92
N THR A 109 -4.15 -31.32 38.64
CA THR A 109 -3.07 -31.53 39.63
C THR A 109 -2.57 -30.20 40.19
N LEU A 110 -2.30 -29.22 39.33
CA LEU A 110 -1.82 -27.90 39.76
C LEU A 110 -2.80 -27.24 40.75
N LYS A 111 -4.10 -27.23 40.42
CA LYS A 111 -5.14 -26.65 41.29
C LYS A 111 -5.22 -27.37 42.64
N VAL A 112 -5.19 -28.70 42.64
CA VAL A 112 -5.26 -29.50 43.86
C VAL A 112 -4.02 -29.27 44.74
N LEU A 113 -2.83 -29.28 44.15
CA LEU A 113 -1.59 -29.09 44.90
C LEU A 113 -1.48 -27.68 45.49
N ARG A 114 -1.88 -26.63 44.74
CA ARG A 114 -1.93 -25.25 45.28
C ARG A 114 -2.87 -25.15 46.46
N LYS A 115 -4.12 -25.64 46.31
CA LYS A 115 -5.11 -25.64 47.41
C LYS A 115 -4.59 -26.37 48.65
N LEU A 116 -3.87 -27.47 48.45
CA LEU A 116 -3.29 -28.23 49.56
C LEU A 116 -2.20 -27.42 50.27
N VAL A 117 -1.29 -26.76 49.53
CA VAL A 117 -0.27 -25.87 50.12
C VAL A 117 -0.91 -24.69 50.86
N ASP A 118 -1.93 -24.05 50.27
CA ASP A 118 -2.64 -22.93 50.89
C ASP A 118 -3.26 -23.35 52.24
N ASN A 119 -3.87 -24.53 52.29
CA ASN A 119 -4.44 -25.08 53.52
C ASN A 119 -3.35 -25.35 54.59
N TYR A 120 -2.19 -25.89 54.20
CA TYR A 120 -1.06 -26.11 55.13
C TYR A 120 -0.54 -24.79 55.72
N GLN A 121 -0.55 -23.71 54.94
CA GLN A 121 -0.11 -22.39 55.40
C GLN A 121 -1.14 -21.70 56.32
N GLN A 122 -2.44 -21.88 56.05
CA GLN A 122 -3.52 -21.26 56.83
C GLN A 122 -3.85 -22.02 58.12
N THR A 123 -3.68 -23.35 58.15
CA THR A 123 -3.97 -24.18 59.32
C THR A 123 -2.85 -25.21 59.51
N PRO A 124 -1.71 -24.81 60.11
CA PRO A 124 -0.61 -25.73 60.34
C PRO A 124 -1.10 -26.86 61.27
N PRO A 125 -0.81 -28.14 60.99
CA PRO A 125 -1.18 -29.24 61.88
C PRO A 125 -0.61 -29.04 63.29
N ASP A 126 -1.36 -29.45 64.32
CA ASP A 126 -1.12 -29.16 65.75
C ASP A 126 0.28 -29.57 66.27
N SER A 127 1.01 -30.45 65.59
CA SER A 127 2.38 -30.83 65.93
C SER A 127 3.41 -29.71 65.80
N ILE A 128 3.06 -28.55 65.21
CA ILE A 128 3.94 -27.39 65.05
C ILE A 128 3.81 -26.40 66.23
N LYS A 129 2.71 -26.45 67.00
CA LYS A 129 2.48 -25.49 68.11
C LYS A 129 3.33 -25.74 69.36
N GLU A 130 3.84 -26.96 69.55
CA GLU A 130 4.55 -27.32 70.80
C GLU A 130 6.07 -27.11 70.78
N SER A 131 6.69 -26.88 69.62
CA SER A 131 8.14 -26.59 69.58
C SER A 131 8.35 -25.20 69.00
N GLY A 132 8.64 -24.22 69.86
CA GLY A 132 8.98 -22.83 69.51
C GLY A 132 10.30 -22.67 68.72
N ARG A 133 10.50 -23.47 67.67
CA ARG A 133 11.55 -23.28 66.67
C ARG A 133 10.88 -22.94 65.34
N VAL A 134 11.01 -21.68 64.94
CA VAL A 134 10.76 -21.24 63.58
C VAL A 134 11.72 -21.99 62.67
N ALA A 135 11.23 -23.07 62.04
CA ALA A 135 11.97 -23.80 61.03
C ALA A 135 12.02 -22.96 59.73
N PRO A 136 13.19 -22.79 59.09
CA PRO A 136 13.31 -22.07 57.83
C PRO A 136 12.64 -22.92 56.73
N GLU A 137 11.44 -22.51 56.30
CA GLU A 137 10.57 -23.19 55.31
C GLU A 137 10.37 -24.71 55.52
N ASP A 138 9.16 -25.11 55.93
CA ASP A 138 8.75 -26.52 56.06
C ASP A 138 9.14 -27.34 54.80
N SER A 139 9.96 -28.39 55.01
CA SER A 139 10.45 -29.29 53.96
C SER A 139 9.34 -29.86 53.06
N THR A 140 8.13 -29.98 53.59
CA THR A 140 6.94 -30.46 52.87
C THR A 140 6.43 -29.42 51.86
N VAL A 141 6.32 -28.15 52.28
CA VAL A 141 5.91 -27.03 51.42
C VAL A 141 6.92 -26.81 50.31
N ARG A 142 8.23 -26.92 50.63
CA ARG A 142 9.29 -26.84 49.60
C ARG A 142 9.19 -27.94 48.55
N VAL A 143 8.93 -29.19 48.97
CA VAL A 143 8.73 -30.31 48.02
C VAL A 143 7.45 -30.12 47.22
N ALA A 144 6.37 -29.65 47.83
CA ALA A 144 5.11 -29.34 47.15
C ALA A 144 5.30 -28.26 46.08
N ASN A 145 5.96 -27.15 46.42
CA ASN A 145 6.24 -26.03 45.52
C ASN A 145 7.08 -26.47 44.31
N ARG A 146 8.06 -27.36 44.50
CA ARG A 146 8.81 -27.95 43.39
C ARG A 146 7.88 -28.64 42.39
N TRP A 147 6.95 -29.47 42.86
CA TRP A 147 6.01 -30.18 41.98
C TRP A 147 4.93 -29.26 41.40
N ILE A 148 4.49 -28.23 42.13
CA ILE A 148 3.60 -27.18 41.61
C ILE A 148 4.27 -26.46 40.44
N ASN A 149 5.53 -26.05 40.57
CA ASN A 149 6.28 -25.39 39.50
C ASN A 149 6.43 -26.30 38.27
N LEU A 150 6.89 -27.55 38.47
CA LEU A 150 7.00 -28.53 37.39
C LEU A 150 5.66 -28.81 36.70
N THR A 151 4.57 -28.90 37.46
CA THR A 151 3.23 -29.11 36.91
C THR A 151 2.77 -27.88 36.12
N GLY A 152 3.02 -26.66 36.63
CA GLY A 152 2.71 -25.41 35.96
C GLY A 152 3.43 -25.27 34.61
N GLU A 153 4.72 -25.59 34.56
CA GLU A 153 5.47 -25.65 33.30
C GLU A 153 4.84 -26.64 32.31
N LYS A 154 4.43 -27.83 32.78
CA LYS A 154 3.80 -28.84 31.95
C LYS A 154 2.43 -28.43 31.42
N VAL A 155 1.64 -27.66 32.17
CA VAL A 155 0.38 -27.08 31.66
C VAL A 155 0.64 -26.26 30.40
N SER A 156 1.61 -25.33 30.46
CA SER A 156 1.96 -24.49 29.31
C SER A 156 2.65 -25.27 28.19
N GLU A 157 3.49 -26.25 28.52
CA GLU A 157 4.14 -27.12 27.53
C GLU A 157 3.13 -27.92 26.71
N MET A 158 2.10 -28.50 27.36
CA MET A 158 1.10 -29.31 26.64
C MET A 158 0.29 -28.46 25.66
N LEU A 159 -0.15 -27.26 26.06
CA LEU A 159 -0.85 -26.34 25.16
C LEU A 159 0.05 -25.86 24.02
N TYR A 160 1.32 -25.56 24.31
CA TYR A 160 2.30 -25.23 23.28
C TYR A 160 2.48 -26.38 22.28
N ARG A 161 2.61 -27.63 22.75
CA ARG A 161 2.72 -28.81 21.90
C ARG A 161 1.48 -29.00 21.03
N ILE A 162 0.28 -28.84 21.58
CA ILE A 162 -0.97 -28.92 20.82
C ILE A 162 -0.99 -27.91 19.67
N ALA A 163 -0.54 -26.67 19.93
CA ALA A 163 -0.45 -25.64 18.90
C ALA A 163 0.55 -26.03 17.80
N GLU A 164 1.71 -26.57 18.15
CA GLU A 164 2.79 -26.85 17.21
C GLU A 164 2.56 -28.10 16.35
N LEU A 165 1.61 -28.97 16.69
CA LEU A 165 1.32 -30.20 15.92
C LEU A 165 1.08 -29.90 14.44
N ASN A 166 0.41 -28.79 14.12
CA ASN A 166 0.05 -28.43 12.76
C ASN A 166 1.03 -27.44 12.10
N TYR A 167 2.10 -27.03 12.80
CA TYR A 167 3.00 -26.00 12.29
C TYR A 167 3.74 -26.48 11.02
N GLU A 168 4.25 -27.71 11.02
CA GLU A 168 4.91 -28.30 9.84
C GLU A 168 3.98 -28.39 8.62
N SER A 169 2.66 -28.48 8.85
CA SER A 169 1.69 -28.51 7.74
C SER A 169 1.66 -27.20 6.97
N ILE A 170 1.96 -26.05 7.60
CA ILE A 170 2.01 -24.76 6.90
C ILE A 170 3.10 -24.79 5.83
N GLU A 171 4.31 -25.19 6.19
CA GLU A 171 5.45 -25.21 5.25
C GLU A 171 5.20 -26.17 4.09
N ARG A 172 4.61 -27.35 4.35
CA ARG A 172 4.26 -28.31 3.30
C ARG A 172 3.18 -27.79 2.36
N LEU A 173 2.20 -27.05 2.88
CA LEU A 173 1.15 -26.44 2.07
C LEU A 173 1.70 -25.29 1.21
N LEU A 174 2.61 -24.48 1.76
CA LEU A 174 3.27 -23.40 1.01
C LEU A 174 4.20 -23.94 -0.08
N ASN A 175 4.82 -25.10 0.15
CA ASN A 175 5.70 -25.78 -0.80
C ASN A 175 4.96 -26.84 -1.65
N ALA A 176 3.62 -26.80 -1.69
CA ALA A 176 2.85 -27.74 -2.50
C ALA A 176 3.24 -27.58 -3.98
N PRO A 177 3.40 -28.68 -4.74
CA PRO A 177 3.81 -28.62 -6.13
C PRO A 177 2.78 -27.87 -6.97
N ILE A 178 3.26 -26.97 -7.80
CA ILE A 178 2.44 -26.23 -8.76
C ILE A 178 2.18 -27.18 -9.97
N PRO A 179 0.92 -27.36 -10.41
CA PRO A 179 0.63 -28.16 -11.59
C PRO A 179 1.35 -27.62 -12.84
N SER A 180 1.94 -28.51 -13.64
CA SER A 180 2.81 -28.16 -14.77
C SER A 180 2.09 -27.50 -15.94
N GLU A 181 0.77 -27.66 -16.03
CA GLU A 181 -0.04 -27.18 -17.14
C GLU A 181 -0.52 -25.73 -16.97
N LEU A 182 -0.24 -25.09 -15.82
CA LEU A 182 -0.72 -23.74 -15.52
C LEU A 182 0.19 -22.69 -16.15
N ASP A 183 -0.42 -21.69 -16.80
CA ASP A 183 0.26 -20.48 -17.22
C ASP A 183 0.62 -19.56 -16.04
N GLU A 184 1.41 -18.51 -16.29
CA GLU A 184 1.89 -17.59 -15.24
C GLU A 184 0.75 -16.97 -14.41
N VAL A 185 -0.42 -16.67 -15.02
CA VAL A 185 -1.56 -16.04 -14.33
C VAL A 185 -2.31 -17.08 -13.50
N ALA A 186 -2.56 -18.25 -14.06
CA ALA A 186 -3.18 -19.37 -13.37
C ALA A 186 -2.34 -19.86 -12.17
N VAL A 187 -1.01 -19.75 -12.24
CA VAL A 187 -0.12 -20.02 -11.11
C VAL A 187 -0.34 -19.03 -9.94
N LEU A 188 -0.55 -17.75 -10.23
CA LEU A 188 -0.85 -16.73 -9.21
C LEU A 188 -2.17 -17.04 -8.50
N GLU A 189 -3.22 -17.36 -9.27
CA GLU A 189 -4.52 -17.73 -8.73
C GLU A 189 -4.47 -19.02 -7.92
N TYR A 190 -3.74 -20.04 -8.41
CA TYR A 190 -3.53 -21.28 -7.68
C TYR A 190 -2.91 -21.03 -6.30
N ARG A 191 -1.82 -20.22 -6.26
CA ARG A 191 -1.16 -19.84 -5.00
C ARG A 191 -2.12 -19.09 -4.07
N HIS A 192 -2.90 -18.15 -4.59
CA HIS A 192 -3.93 -17.46 -3.82
C HIS A 192 -4.94 -18.45 -3.21
N GLN A 193 -5.43 -19.43 -3.98
CA GLN A 193 -6.36 -20.44 -3.49
C GLN A 193 -5.73 -21.33 -2.41
N VAL A 194 -4.46 -21.71 -2.54
CA VAL A 194 -3.72 -22.44 -1.50
C VAL A 194 -3.64 -21.60 -0.22
N LEU A 195 -3.32 -20.31 -0.31
CA LEU A 195 -3.28 -19.43 0.84
C LEU A 195 -4.64 -19.30 1.55
N GLN A 196 -5.71 -19.05 0.79
CA GLN A 196 -7.07 -18.88 1.32
C GLN A 196 -7.65 -20.17 1.90
N ARG A 197 -7.60 -21.26 1.12
CA ARG A 197 -8.37 -22.48 1.43
C ARG A 197 -7.60 -23.46 2.30
N ALA A 198 -6.28 -23.51 2.20
CA ALA A 198 -5.46 -24.47 2.91
C ALA A 198 -4.65 -23.83 4.04
N VAL A 199 -3.95 -22.72 3.79
CA VAL A 199 -3.02 -22.13 4.78
C VAL A 199 -3.77 -21.33 5.85
N LYS A 200 -4.69 -20.44 5.48
CA LYS A 200 -5.45 -19.56 6.41
C LYS A 200 -6.14 -20.33 7.54
N PRO A 201 -6.87 -21.44 7.30
CA PRO A 201 -7.50 -22.19 8.38
C PRO A 201 -6.49 -22.79 9.37
N VAL A 202 -5.36 -23.30 8.87
CA VAL A 202 -4.30 -23.91 9.70
C VAL A 202 -3.61 -22.84 10.54
N VAL A 203 -3.28 -21.69 9.94
CA VAL A 203 -2.72 -20.53 10.66
C VAL A 203 -3.65 -20.10 11.79
N GLN A 204 -4.94 -19.92 11.51
CA GLN A 204 -5.91 -19.49 12.52
C GLN A 204 -6.08 -20.53 13.65
N GLN A 205 -6.03 -21.83 13.32
CA GLN A 205 -6.08 -22.90 14.32
C GLN A 205 -4.87 -22.84 15.26
N ILE A 206 -3.66 -22.68 14.71
CA ILE A 206 -2.43 -22.64 15.51
C ILE A 206 -2.39 -21.37 16.38
N LEU A 207 -2.77 -20.21 15.81
CA LEU A 207 -2.89 -18.96 16.57
C LEU A 207 -3.86 -19.12 17.75
N THR A 208 -5.05 -19.66 17.50
CA THR A 208 -6.06 -19.91 18.54
C THR A 208 -5.50 -20.78 19.66
N ALA A 209 -4.75 -21.83 19.30
CA ALA A 209 -4.11 -22.71 20.28
C ALA A 209 -3.01 -22.02 21.10
N HIS A 210 -2.15 -21.21 20.48
CA HIS A 210 -1.15 -20.44 21.23
C HIS A 210 -1.78 -19.35 22.11
N PHE A 211 -2.80 -18.65 21.63
CA PHE A 211 -3.55 -17.68 22.44
C PHE A 211 -4.21 -18.34 23.63
N ARG A 212 -4.78 -19.54 23.47
CA ARG A 212 -5.29 -20.32 24.59
C ARG A 212 -4.20 -20.62 25.63
N ASN A 213 -2.98 -20.94 25.22
CA ASN A 213 -1.86 -21.09 26.16
C ASN A 213 -1.62 -19.81 26.98
N LEU A 214 -1.64 -18.65 26.33
CA LEU A 214 -1.45 -17.37 27.02
C LEU A 214 -2.60 -17.07 28.00
N SER A 215 -3.86 -17.25 27.58
CA SER A 215 -5.02 -17.03 28.45
C SER A 215 -5.07 -18.01 29.64
N GLU A 216 -4.76 -19.28 29.41
CA GLU A 216 -4.72 -20.28 30.48
C GLU A 216 -3.57 -20.01 31.45
N ALA A 217 -2.39 -19.66 30.93
CA ALA A 217 -1.25 -19.28 31.75
C ALA A 217 -1.55 -18.05 32.61
N ASP A 218 -2.17 -17.02 32.05
CA ASP A 218 -2.58 -15.81 32.78
C ASP A 218 -3.59 -16.14 33.90
N SER A 219 -4.63 -16.92 33.58
CA SER A 219 -5.63 -17.35 34.58
C SER A 219 -5.06 -18.18 35.73
N LEU A 220 -3.95 -18.88 35.47
CA LEU A 220 -3.24 -19.72 36.44
C LEU A 220 -2.00 -19.01 37.00
N GLN A 221 -1.75 -17.75 36.65
CA GLN A 221 -0.58 -16.97 37.07
C GLN A 221 0.74 -17.73 36.81
N LEU A 222 0.89 -18.24 35.59
CA LEU A 222 2.05 -19.01 35.16
C LEU A 222 3.00 -18.13 34.34
N HIS A 223 4.24 -18.04 34.79
CA HIS A 223 5.34 -17.38 34.08
C HIS A 223 6.44 -18.41 33.82
N ASN A 224 6.55 -18.89 32.58
CA ASN A 224 7.54 -19.91 32.21
C ASN A 224 7.93 -19.80 30.72
N ILE A 225 8.98 -20.55 30.35
CA ILE A 225 9.57 -20.53 29.00
C ILE A 225 8.57 -20.86 27.88
N TRP A 226 7.54 -21.67 28.14
CA TRP A 226 6.57 -22.08 27.13
C TRP A 226 5.55 -20.98 26.82
N VAL A 227 5.23 -20.14 27.80
CA VAL A 227 4.45 -18.91 27.60
C VAL A 227 5.23 -17.96 26.69
N ASP A 228 6.51 -17.73 26.98
CA ASP A 228 7.35 -16.85 26.16
C ASP A 228 7.56 -17.41 24.74
N ARG A 229 7.70 -18.73 24.60
CA ARG A 229 7.77 -19.39 23.29
C ARG A 229 6.46 -19.23 22.51
N SER A 230 5.30 -19.36 23.16
CA SER A 230 4.00 -19.09 22.52
C SER A 230 3.91 -17.65 22.00
N LYS A 231 4.34 -16.65 22.80
CA LYS A 231 4.36 -15.24 22.36
C LYS A 231 5.20 -15.06 21.10
N LYS A 232 6.44 -15.58 21.11
CA LYS A 232 7.35 -15.52 19.94
C LYS A 232 6.76 -16.22 18.72
N LYS A 233 6.12 -17.38 18.91
CA LYS A 233 5.50 -18.13 17.82
C LYS A 233 4.29 -17.42 17.22
N ILE A 234 3.44 -16.80 18.03
CA ILE A 234 2.34 -15.97 17.53
C ILE A 234 2.86 -14.86 16.61
N THR A 235 3.94 -14.16 17.01
CA THR A 235 4.58 -13.14 16.16
C THR A 235 5.07 -13.69 14.84
N LEU A 236 5.72 -14.86 14.84
CA LEU A 236 6.18 -15.49 13.62
C LEU A 236 5.01 -15.89 12.70
N ILE A 237 3.96 -16.47 13.28
CA ILE A 237 2.81 -17.01 12.53
C ILE A 237 1.95 -15.89 11.94
N LEU A 238 1.72 -14.81 12.68
CA LEU A 238 0.96 -13.65 12.18
C LEU A 238 1.62 -12.99 10.96
N ASN A 239 2.93 -13.13 10.82
CA ASN A 239 3.67 -12.58 9.69
C ASN A 239 3.73 -13.53 8.48
N ILE A 240 3.20 -14.76 8.55
CA ILE A 240 3.22 -15.70 7.42
C ILE A 240 2.35 -15.18 6.29
N GLN A 241 1.06 -14.95 6.54
CA GLN A 241 0.11 -14.59 5.48
C GLN A 241 0.41 -13.22 4.84
N PRO A 242 0.68 -12.13 5.60
CA PRO A 242 1.04 -10.85 5.00
C PRO A 242 2.25 -10.96 4.06
N LYS A 243 3.28 -11.74 4.42
CA LYS A 243 4.45 -11.95 3.58
C LYS A 243 4.14 -12.72 2.29
N GLN A 244 3.27 -13.73 2.36
CA GLN A 244 2.88 -14.50 1.18
C GLN A 244 2.02 -13.66 0.23
N TYR A 245 1.08 -12.87 0.74
CA TYR A 245 0.30 -11.96 -0.11
C TYR A 245 1.14 -10.82 -0.67
N ARG A 246 2.08 -10.26 0.11
CA ARG A 246 3.08 -9.31 -0.39
C ARG A 246 3.85 -9.90 -1.56
N GLN A 247 4.32 -11.14 -1.46
CA GLN A 247 5.01 -11.82 -2.56
C GLN A 247 4.11 -12.01 -3.78
N LEU A 248 2.84 -12.40 -3.59
CA LEU A 248 1.89 -12.48 -4.69
C LEU A 248 1.70 -11.14 -5.40
N CYS A 249 1.57 -10.02 -4.67
CA CYS A 249 1.52 -8.69 -5.26
C CYS A 249 2.78 -8.39 -6.10
N PHE A 250 3.97 -8.73 -5.62
CA PHE A 250 5.21 -8.57 -6.40
C PHE A 250 5.22 -9.43 -7.66
N ASP A 251 4.90 -10.72 -7.53
CA ASP A 251 4.89 -11.65 -8.65
C ASP A 251 3.88 -11.20 -9.72
N THR A 252 2.69 -10.77 -9.32
CA THR A 252 1.67 -10.20 -10.24
C THR A 252 2.19 -8.94 -10.93
N PHE A 253 2.84 -8.03 -10.20
CA PHE A 253 3.38 -6.80 -10.79
C PHE A 253 4.53 -7.07 -11.77
N GLU A 254 5.39 -8.05 -11.50
CA GLU A 254 6.45 -8.44 -12.44
C GLU A 254 5.88 -9.10 -13.70
N THR A 255 4.82 -9.92 -13.58
CA THR A 255 4.09 -10.46 -14.73
C THR A 255 3.44 -9.35 -15.55
N TYR A 256 2.79 -8.38 -14.89
CA TYR A 256 2.24 -7.18 -15.52
C TYR A 256 3.32 -6.44 -16.31
N LYS A 257 4.47 -6.16 -15.68
CA LYS A 257 5.57 -5.43 -16.30
C LYS A 257 6.10 -6.14 -17.56
N LYS A 258 6.27 -7.47 -17.52
CA LYS A 258 6.69 -8.24 -18.70
C LYS A 258 5.69 -8.08 -19.85
N LYS A 259 4.40 -8.28 -19.57
CA LYS A 259 3.32 -8.15 -20.56
C LYS A 259 3.20 -6.73 -21.09
N TYR A 260 3.37 -5.71 -20.24
CA TYR A 260 3.37 -4.30 -20.62
C TYR A 260 4.49 -4.00 -21.62
N GLN A 261 5.71 -4.53 -21.39
CA GLN A 261 6.82 -4.35 -22.33
C GLN A 261 6.54 -5.03 -23.67
N THR A 262 5.93 -6.23 -23.66
CA THR A 262 5.52 -6.91 -24.89
C THR A 262 4.47 -6.11 -25.65
N TYR A 263 3.43 -5.62 -24.96
CA TYR A 263 2.38 -4.80 -25.55
C TYR A 263 2.97 -3.51 -26.15
N LYS A 264 3.81 -2.80 -25.38
CA LYS A 264 4.52 -1.61 -25.84
C LYS A 264 5.35 -1.87 -27.09
N ARG A 265 6.10 -2.97 -27.15
CA ARG A 265 6.89 -3.34 -28.34
C ARG A 265 5.99 -3.53 -29.57
N ILE A 266 4.89 -4.28 -29.41
CA ILE A 266 3.95 -4.56 -30.50
C ILE A 266 3.37 -3.25 -31.03
N MET A 267 2.87 -2.38 -30.15
CA MET A 267 2.24 -1.13 -30.57
C MET A 267 3.22 -0.13 -31.20
N LEU A 268 4.51 -0.18 -30.84
CA LEU A 268 5.52 0.73 -31.41
C LEU A 268 6.18 0.22 -32.70
N THR A 269 6.34 -1.09 -32.85
CA THR A 269 7.21 -1.68 -33.89
C THR A 269 6.66 -2.94 -34.55
N GLY A 270 5.52 -3.44 -34.08
CA GLY A 270 4.88 -4.64 -34.64
C GLY A 270 4.21 -4.36 -35.99
N THR A 271 3.87 -5.44 -36.69
CA THR A 271 3.03 -5.37 -37.90
C THR A 271 1.59 -5.00 -37.54
N GLU A 272 0.80 -4.53 -38.51
CA GLU A 272 -0.63 -4.23 -38.29
C GLU A 272 -1.39 -5.47 -37.76
N GLU A 273 -1.10 -6.66 -38.29
CA GLU A 273 -1.69 -7.92 -37.81
C GLU A 273 -1.31 -8.25 -36.34
N GLU A 274 -0.05 -7.98 -35.95
CA GLU A 274 0.37 -8.13 -34.54
C GLU A 274 -0.35 -7.12 -33.63
N GLN A 275 -0.55 -5.88 -34.10
CA GLN A 275 -1.23 -4.82 -33.36
C GLN A 275 -2.72 -5.13 -33.16
N GLU A 276 -3.42 -5.57 -34.20
CA GLU A 276 -4.82 -6.01 -34.11
C GLU A 276 -4.98 -7.18 -33.13
N SER A 277 -4.02 -8.10 -33.13
CA SER A 277 -4.00 -9.24 -32.20
C SER A 277 -3.67 -8.87 -30.75
N ALA A 278 -3.19 -7.64 -30.49
CA ALA A 278 -2.74 -7.21 -29.17
C ALA A 278 -3.90 -6.91 -28.19
N LEU A 279 -5.15 -6.85 -28.67
CA LEU A 279 -6.34 -6.62 -27.83
C LEU A 279 -6.49 -7.64 -26.68
N THR A 280 -6.12 -8.90 -26.91
CA THR A 280 -6.15 -9.92 -25.84
C THR A 280 -5.13 -9.58 -24.75
N LEU A 281 -3.94 -9.12 -25.15
CA LEU A 281 -2.89 -8.71 -24.21
C LEU A 281 -3.28 -7.45 -23.44
N ALA A 282 -4.02 -6.52 -24.06
CA ALA A 282 -4.59 -5.36 -23.37
C ALA A 282 -5.55 -5.78 -22.24
N GLY A 283 -6.46 -6.73 -22.51
CA GLY A 283 -7.35 -7.28 -21.49
C GLY A 283 -6.59 -8.01 -20.36
N GLU A 284 -5.54 -8.76 -20.68
CA GLU A 284 -4.69 -9.41 -19.69
C GLU A 284 -3.96 -8.43 -18.77
N LEU A 285 -3.54 -7.26 -19.28
CA LEU A 285 -2.91 -6.22 -18.47
C LEU A 285 -3.86 -5.69 -17.39
N LEU A 286 -5.11 -5.38 -17.78
CA LEU A 286 -6.13 -4.92 -16.83
C LEU A 286 -6.47 -6.01 -15.80
N ASN A 287 -6.61 -7.26 -16.24
CA ASN A 287 -6.85 -8.40 -15.35
C ASN A 287 -5.74 -8.57 -14.29
N LEU A 288 -4.48 -8.32 -14.65
CA LEU A 288 -3.36 -8.37 -13.71
C LEU A 288 -3.41 -7.25 -12.68
N ILE A 289 -3.89 -6.05 -13.04
CA ILE A 289 -4.11 -4.96 -12.10
C ILE A 289 -5.22 -5.35 -11.10
N GLU A 290 -6.32 -5.94 -11.58
CA GLU A 290 -7.41 -6.41 -10.72
C GLU A 290 -6.97 -7.56 -9.80
N LEU A 291 -6.18 -8.52 -10.30
CA LEU A 291 -5.59 -9.57 -9.46
C LEU A 291 -4.68 -8.99 -8.39
N PHE A 292 -3.84 -8.01 -8.75
CA PHE A 292 -3.00 -7.31 -7.80
C PHE A 292 -3.84 -6.66 -6.70
N LYS A 293 -4.90 -5.94 -7.07
CA LYS A 293 -5.84 -5.30 -6.13
C LYS A 293 -6.50 -6.30 -5.19
N GLY A 294 -6.92 -7.45 -5.70
CA GLY A 294 -7.47 -8.54 -4.90
C GLY A 294 -6.46 -9.07 -3.87
N TYR A 295 -5.20 -9.27 -4.27
CA TYR A 295 -4.15 -9.74 -3.37
C TYR A 295 -3.75 -8.69 -2.33
N ALA A 296 -3.70 -7.41 -2.73
CA ALA A 296 -3.45 -6.27 -1.86
C ALA A 296 -4.52 -6.14 -0.76
N THR A 297 -5.80 -6.33 -1.11
CA THR A 297 -6.91 -6.30 -0.13
C THR A 297 -6.76 -7.38 0.95
N GLU A 298 -6.38 -8.60 0.55
CA GLU A 298 -6.13 -9.68 1.50
C GLU A 298 -4.87 -9.43 2.34
N MET A 299 -3.83 -8.86 1.74
CA MET A 299 -2.62 -8.44 2.44
C MET A 299 -2.94 -7.42 3.54
N ASP A 300 -3.70 -6.38 3.21
CA ASP A 300 -4.14 -5.34 4.15
C ASP A 300 -4.91 -5.96 5.32
N THR A 301 -5.87 -6.84 5.01
CA THR A 301 -6.65 -7.57 6.04
C THR A 301 -5.74 -8.37 6.97
N CYS A 302 -4.73 -9.06 6.43
CA CYS A 302 -3.79 -9.83 7.22
C CYS A 302 -2.90 -8.95 8.11
N TYR A 303 -2.42 -7.80 7.62
CA TYR A 303 -1.66 -6.85 8.42
C TYR A 303 -2.49 -6.22 9.53
N GLN A 304 -3.73 -5.84 9.23
CA GLN A 304 -4.65 -5.27 10.22
C GLN A 304 -4.96 -6.26 11.33
N ASP A 305 -5.24 -7.52 10.98
CA ASP A 305 -5.44 -8.60 11.97
C ASP A 305 -4.19 -8.86 12.82
N ALA A 306 -2.99 -8.85 12.21
CA ALA A 306 -1.74 -8.97 12.94
C ALA A 306 -1.54 -7.83 13.95
N VAL A 307 -1.76 -6.57 13.55
CA VAL A 307 -1.66 -5.41 14.44
C VAL A 307 -2.71 -5.47 15.55
N ALA A 308 -3.95 -5.84 15.23
CA ALA A 308 -5.03 -5.99 16.21
C ALA A 308 -4.70 -7.05 17.26
N LYS A 309 -4.26 -8.24 16.83
CA LYS A 309 -3.85 -9.33 17.73
C LYS A 309 -2.63 -8.98 18.59
N MET A 310 -1.68 -8.21 18.04
CA MET A 310 -0.52 -7.69 18.79
C MET A 310 -0.87 -6.56 19.76
N SER A 311 -2.04 -5.95 19.62
CA SER A 311 -2.52 -4.92 20.55
C SER A 311 -3.08 -5.51 21.85
N GLY A 312 -3.20 -6.85 21.95
CA GLY A 312 -3.68 -7.53 23.14
C GLY A 312 -2.72 -7.45 24.33
N THR A 313 -3.23 -7.78 25.52
CA THR A 313 -2.52 -7.64 26.81
C THR A 313 -1.26 -8.50 26.95
N PHE A 314 -1.08 -9.51 26.09
CA PHE A 314 0.04 -10.44 26.21
C PHE A 314 1.36 -9.96 25.59
N PHE A 315 1.29 -8.95 24.73
CA PHE A 315 2.43 -8.47 23.96
C PHE A 315 2.92 -7.12 24.46
N ALA A 316 4.24 -6.93 24.31
CA ALA A 316 4.84 -5.63 24.54
C ALA A 316 4.36 -4.66 23.44
N PRO A 317 4.08 -3.39 23.75
CA PRO A 317 3.57 -2.44 22.77
C PRO A 317 4.46 -2.25 21.53
N GLU A 318 5.77 -2.50 21.65
CA GLU A 318 6.72 -2.47 20.54
C GLU A 318 6.41 -3.53 19.47
N ALA A 319 5.79 -4.65 19.84
CA ALA A 319 5.38 -5.67 18.88
C ALA A 319 4.28 -5.16 17.94
N LYS A 320 3.29 -4.46 18.49
CA LYS A 320 2.23 -3.78 17.73
C LYS A 320 2.85 -2.75 16.78
N GLN A 321 3.77 -1.94 17.28
CA GLN A 321 4.46 -0.93 16.48
C GLN A 321 5.22 -1.55 15.30
N ARG A 322 5.98 -2.61 15.56
CA ARG A 322 6.79 -3.27 14.52
C ARG A 322 5.91 -3.84 13.40
N SER A 323 4.79 -4.46 13.74
CA SER A 323 3.83 -4.95 12.74
C SER A 323 3.21 -3.82 11.92
N PHE A 324 2.89 -2.69 12.55
CA PHE A 324 2.39 -1.52 11.81
C PHE A 324 3.45 -0.89 10.90
N ALA A 325 4.70 -0.81 11.34
CA ALA A 325 5.81 -0.32 10.52
C ALA A 325 6.02 -1.19 9.27
N GLU A 326 5.94 -2.52 9.39
CA GLU A 326 6.02 -3.45 8.25
C GLU A 326 4.86 -3.27 7.26
N TYR A 327 3.65 -2.98 7.77
CA TYR A 327 2.49 -2.65 6.96
C TYR A 327 2.71 -1.34 6.16
N VAL A 328 3.07 -0.25 6.84
CA VAL A 328 3.36 1.07 6.22
C VAL A 328 4.46 0.95 5.15
N ASN A 329 5.56 0.26 5.46
CA ASN A 329 6.67 0.09 4.54
C ASN A 329 6.25 -0.71 3.29
N THR A 330 5.48 -1.78 3.47
CA THR A 330 4.99 -2.59 2.36
C THR A 330 4.06 -1.79 1.44
N THR A 331 3.13 -1.04 2.03
CA THR A 331 2.21 -0.16 1.29
C THR A 331 2.97 0.89 0.49
N HIS A 332 3.94 1.57 1.11
CA HIS A 332 4.75 2.56 0.41
C HIS A 332 5.48 1.95 -0.79
N GLU A 333 6.12 0.78 -0.62
CA GLU A 333 6.86 0.12 -1.69
C GLU A 333 5.95 -0.27 -2.87
N LEU A 334 4.81 -0.91 -2.58
CA LEU A 334 3.88 -1.37 -3.60
C LEU A 334 3.19 -0.20 -4.32
N ALA A 335 2.69 0.79 -3.57
CA ALA A 335 2.01 1.95 -4.15
C ALA A 335 2.96 2.80 -5.01
N THR A 336 4.24 2.93 -4.61
CA THR A 336 5.25 3.64 -5.42
C THR A 336 5.47 2.95 -6.77
N ARG A 337 5.50 1.61 -6.80
CA ARG A 337 5.65 0.84 -8.05
C ARG A 337 4.45 1.00 -8.96
N LEU A 338 3.24 0.93 -8.40
CA LEU A 338 2.01 1.17 -9.15
C LEU A 338 1.96 2.59 -9.71
N LYS A 339 2.28 3.62 -8.91
CA LYS A 339 2.36 5.01 -9.39
C LYS A 339 3.35 5.14 -10.54
N THR A 340 4.54 4.58 -10.42
CA THR A 340 5.56 4.63 -11.48
C THR A 340 5.08 3.97 -12.78
N ALA A 341 4.36 2.84 -12.67
CA ALA A 341 3.75 2.18 -13.81
C ALA A 341 2.60 3.01 -14.40
N ALA A 342 1.79 3.66 -13.56
CA ALA A 342 0.72 4.56 -14.00
C ALA A 342 1.31 5.75 -14.77
N ASP A 343 2.36 6.39 -14.25
CA ASP A 343 3.07 7.49 -14.92
C ASP A 343 3.62 7.03 -16.29
N SER A 344 4.11 5.79 -16.39
CA SER A 344 4.55 5.21 -17.66
C SER A 344 3.39 4.96 -18.64
N CYS A 345 2.21 4.57 -18.15
CA CYS A 345 1.02 4.42 -18.96
C CYS A 345 0.52 5.78 -19.46
N ARG A 346 0.54 6.82 -18.62
CA ARG A 346 0.20 8.19 -19.02
C ARG A 346 1.05 8.67 -20.20
N ILE A 347 2.38 8.50 -20.12
CA ILE A 347 3.30 8.86 -21.21
C ILE A 347 2.93 8.14 -22.51
N MET A 348 2.58 6.86 -22.44
CA MET A 348 2.20 6.10 -23.64
C MET A 348 0.81 6.45 -24.16
N LYS A 349 -0.16 6.75 -23.28
CA LYS A 349 -1.47 7.30 -23.67
C LYS A 349 -1.25 8.57 -24.49
N ASP A 350 -0.50 9.52 -23.95
CA ASP A 350 -0.22 10.81 -24.58
C ASP A 350 0.47 10.62 -25.95
N TYR A 351 1.45 9.73 -26.04
CA TYR A 351 2.11 9.38 -27.30
C TYR A 351 1.13 8.83 -28.36
N PHE A 352 0.28 7.87 -27.99
CA PHE A 352 -0.68 7.28 -28.94
C PHE A 352 -1.85 8.22 -29.27
N SER A 353 -2.21 9.15 -28.38
CA SER A 353 -3.13 10.25 -28.69
C SER A 353 -2.61 11.12 -29.83
N VAL A 354 -1.32 11.51 -29.79
CA VAL A 354 -0.71 12.25 -30.89
C VAL A 354 -0.71 11.42 -32.18
N LYS A 355 -0.29 10.15 -32.11
CA LYS A 355 -0.24 9.29 -33.31
C LYS A 355 -1.61 9.06 -33.94
N PHE A 356 -2.66 8.93 -33.13
CA PHE A 356 -4.03 8.80 -33.63
C PHE A 356 -4.53 10.10 -34.28
N GLN A 357 -4.13 11.27 -33.78
CA GLN A 357 -4.44 12.56 -34.40
C GLN A 357 -3.71 12.77 -35.74
N GLU A 358 -2.52 12.18 -35.90
CA GLU A 358 -1.76 12.20 -37.15
C GLU A 358 -2.29 11.19 -38.18
N ASP A 359 -2.71 10.01 -37.72
CA ASP A 359 -3.15 8.88 -38.54
C ASP A 359 -4.24 8.11 -37.77
N GLU A 360 -5.50 8.22 -38.22
CA GLU A 360 -6.71 7.71 -37.54
C GLU A 360 -6.83 6.17 -37.57
N ARG A 361 -5.73 5.45 -37.36
CA ARG A 361 -5.73 3.99 -37.24
C ARG A 361 -6.42 3.58 -35.96
N THR A 362 -7.35 2.63 -36.09
CA THR A 362 -8.04 2.02 -34.94
C THR A 362 -7.07 1.39 -33.94
N THR A 363 -5.92 0.88 -34.40
CA THR A 363 -4.90 0.31 -33.50
C THR A 363 -4.25 1.35 -32.59
N TYR A 364 -4.11 2.61 -33.01
CA TYR A 364 -3.61 3.69 -32.14
C TYR A 364 -4.67 4.13 -31.13
N GLU A 365 -5.93 4.18 -31.54
CA GLU A 365 -7.06 4.43 -30.66
C GLU A 365 -7.16 3.34 -29.56
N ASP A 366 -7.08 2.07 -29.94
CA ASP A 366 -7.08 0.93 -29.01
C ASP A 366 -5.92 1.02 -27.99
N ALA A 367 -4.72 1.40 -28.45
CA ALA A 367 -3.58 1.63 -27.57
C ALA A 367 -3.82 2.79 -26.60
N MET A 368 -4.32 3.92 -27.10
CA MET A 368 -4.67 5.08 -26.28
C MET A 368 -5.63 4.68 -25.16
N PHE A 369 -6.72 3.98 -25.48
CA PHE A 369 -7.68 3.52 -24.47
C PHE A 369 -7.05 2.52 -23.49
N THR A 370 -6.29 1.55 -23.99
CA THR A 370 -5.60 0.56 -23.14
C THR A 370 -4.69 1.24 -22.12
N TYR A 371 -3.84 2.18 -22.54
CA TYR A 371 -2.95 2.90 -21.62
C TYR A 371 -3.72 3.85 -20.69
N SER A 372 -4.82 4.44 -21.14
CA SER A 372 -5.70 5.25 -20.30
C SER A 372 -6.31 4.44 -19.16
N ASP A 373 -6.89 3.28 -19.47
CA ASP A 373 -7.50 2.37 -18.48
C ASP A 373 -6.45 1.89 -17.48
N ASN A 374 -5.29 1.47 -17.98
CA ASN A 374 -4.18 1.03 -17.13
C ASN A 374 -3.68 2.16 -16.21
N TYR A 375 -3.55 3.39 -16.73
CA TYR A 375 -3.17 4.56 -15.93
C TYR A 375 -4.16 4.79 -14.78
N ILE A 376 -5.46 4.80 -15.08
CA ILE A 376 -6.51 5.02 -14.08
C ILE A 376 -6.49 3.90 -13.04
N SER A 377 -6.56 2.63 -13.46
CA SER A 377 -6.64 1.49 -12.54
C SER A 377 -5.40 1.33 -11.66
N LEU A 378 -4.19 1.56 -12.19
CA LEU A 378 -2.95 1.54 -11.40
C LEU A 378 -2.92 2.67 -10.37
N LYS A 379 -3.29 3.88 -10.78
CA LYS A 379 -3.33 5.07 -9.92
C LYS A 379 -4.36 4.90 -8.78
N GLU A 380 -5.56 4.44 -9.10
CA GLU A 380 -6.61 4.16 -8.12
C GLU A 380 -6.20 3.06 -7.15
N THR A 381 -5.61 1.97 -7.63
CA THR A 381 -5.12 0.88 -6.78
C THR A 381 -4.01 1.34 -5.83
N ALA A 382 -3.07 2.17 -6.31
CA ALA A 382 -2.03 2.77 -5.48
C ALA A 382 -2.62 3.67 -4.37
N LEU A 383 -3.64 4.45 -4.74
CA LEU A 383 -4.30 5.37 -3.82
C LEU A 383 -5.11 4.61 -2.76
N GLU A 384 -5.82 3.56 -3.15
CA GLU A 384 -6.60 2.71 -2.25
C GLU A 384 -5.72 2.04 -1.19
N LEU A 385 -4.58 1.48 -1.59
CA LEU A 385 -3.56 0.95 -0.67
C LEU A 385 -3.14 1.98 0.39
N CYS A 386 -2.85 3.21 -0.04
CA CYS A 386 -2.44 4.27 0.89
C CYS A 386 -3.59 4.71 1.79
N LYS A 387 -4.81 4.82 1.24
CA LYS A 387 -6.05 5.14 1.98
C LYS A 387 -6.30 4.14 3.10
N ASN A 388 -6.16 2.84 2.83
CA ASN A 388 -6.38 1.78 3.81
C ASN A 388 -5.45 1.90 5.02
N VAL A 389 -4.14 2.13 4.79
CA VAL A 389 -3.18 2.37 5.88
C VAL A 389 -3.49 3.65 6.64
N TYR A 390 -3.81 4.75 5.94
CA TYR A 390 -4.14 6.03 6.57
C TYR A 390 -5.35 5.92 7.50
N GLN A 391 -6.43 5.31 7.02
CA GLN A 391 -7.65 5.10 7.80
C GLN A 391 -7.37 4.20 9.01
N PHE A 392 -6.67 3.08 8.81
CA PHE A 392 -6.33 2.16 9.89
C PHE A 392 -5.47 2.82 10.97
N LYS A 393 -4.48 3.63 10.55
CA LYS A 393 -3.64 4.45 11.45
C LYS A 393 -4.49 5.39 12.31
N LYS A 394 -5.41 6.14 11.68
CA LYS A 394 -6.30 7.11 12.35
C LYS A 394 -7.21 6.42 13.36
N GLN A 395 -7.82 5.30 12.98
CA GLN A 395 -8.71 4.53 13.84
C GLN A 395 -8.01 3.92 15.06
N ASN A 396 -6.73 3.51 14.91
CA ASN A 396 -6.00 2.78 15.95
C ASN A 396 -4.97 3.64 16.71
N ASN A 397 -4.92 4.95 16.44
CA ASN A 397 -3.95 5.90 16.98
C ASN A 397 -2.51 5.39 16.89
N LEU A 398 -2.12 4.97 15.68
CA LEU A 398 -0.78 4.47 15.38
C LEU A 398 0.10 5.57 14.81
N SER A 399 1.41 5.40 14.95
CA SER A 399 2.37 6.36 14.45
C SER A 399 3.56 5.66 13.85
N ASP A 400 4.03 6.09 12.67
CA ASP A 400 5.24 5.57 12.05
C ASP A 400 5.89 6.65 11.18
N VAL A 401 7.21 6.79 11.22
CA VAL A 401 7.92 7.86 10.50
C VAL A 401 7.80 7.70 8.99
N LEU A 402 7.78 6.47 8.47
CA LEU A 402 7.60 6.22 7.03
C LEU A 402 6.19 6.55 6.55
N PHE A 403 5.23 6.77 7.45
CA PHE A 403 3.89 7.20 7.07
C PHE A 403 3.92 8.56 6.34
N ALA A 404 4.93 9.42 6.62
CA ALA A 404 5.10 10.66 5.88
C ALA A 404 5.21 10.44 4.36
N LYS A 405 5.91 9.38 3.93
CA LYS A 405 6.03 9.02 2.52
C LYS A 405 4.73 8.49 1.93
N VAL A 406 3.94 7.76 2.71
CA VAL A 406 2.59 7.32 2.31
C VAL A 406 1.68 8.53 2.14
N ALA A 407 1.73 9.49 3.06
CA ALA A 407 0.96 10.73 2.97
C ALA A 407 1.35 11.58 1.75
N THR A 408 2.65 11.75 1.48
CA THR A 408 3.15 12.41 0.26
C THR A 408 2.59 11.72 -0.99
N LEU A 409 2.66 10.38 -1.03
CA LEU A 409 2.16 9.61 -2.17
C LEU A 409 0.64 9.78 -2.37
N MET A 410 -0.15 9.87 -1.29
CA MET A 410 -1.59 10.17 -1.39
C MET A 410 -1.85 11.54 -2.00
N ILE A 411 -1.05 12.55 -1.63
CA ILE A 411 -1.14 13.90 -2.20
C ILE A 411 -0.78 13.87 -3.69
N GLU A 412 0.26 13.14 -4.09
CA GLU A 412 0.64 13.03 -5.50
C GLU A 412 -0.41 12.29 -6.34
N LEU A 413 -1.04 11.25 -5.78
CA LEU A 413 -2.04 10.44 -6.47
C LEU A 413 -3.40 11.14 -6.57
N ASP A 414 -3.78 11.94 -5.58
CA ASP A 414 -5.07 12.64 -5.55
C ASP A 414 -4.93 14.00 -4.83
N PRO A 415 -4.28 14.97 -5.49
CA PRO A 415 -3.95 16.23 -4.84
C PRO A 415 -5.19 17.06 -4.52
N ASN A 416 -6.28 16.91 -5.28
CA ASN A 416 -7.55 17.59 -5.04
C ASN A 416 -8.09 17.30 -3.64
N ASN A 417 -8.16 16.03 -3.25
CA ASN A 417 -8.69 15.65 -1.94
C ASN A 417 -7.64 15.78 -0.84
N TYR A 418 -6.38 15.42 -1.11
CA TYR A 418 -5.37 15.29 -0.05
C TYR A 418 -4.56 16.55 0.22
N ALA A 419 -4.49 17.52 -0.70
CA ALA A 419 -3.89 18.82 -0.37
C ALA A 419 -4.65 19.49 0.79
N GLN A 420 -5.98 19.46 0.75
CA GLN A 420 -6.80 20.02 1.82
C GLN A 420 -6.69 19.22 3.13
N GLU A 421 -6.79 17.88 3.07
CA GLU A 421 -6.69 17.00 4.24
C GLU A 421 -5.35 17.21 4.98
N PHE A 422 -4.25 17.37 4.24
CA PHE A 422 -2.92 17.64 4.79
C PHE A 422 -2.61 19.14 4.95
N GLN A 423 -3.57 20.03 4.74
CA GLN A 423 -3.42 21.49 4.92
C GLN A 423 -2.25 22.08 4.12
N LEU A 424 -2.12 21.66 2.86
CA LEU A 424 -1.16 22.21 1.91
C LEU A 424 -1.78 23.42 1.20
N PRO A 425 -1.10 24.58 1.20
CA PRO A 425 -1.55 25.72 0.41
C PRO A 425 -1.38 25.42 -1.08
N LEU A 426 -2.40 25.77 -1.87
CA LEU A 426 -2.30 25.79 -3.32
C LEU A 426 -1.80 27.17 -3.75
N LYS A 427 -0.77 27.19 -4.60
CA LYS A 427 -0.28 28.42 -5.23
C LYS A 427 -0.92 28.57 -6.59
N GLU A 428 -1.38 29.78 -6.88
CA GLU A 428 -1.98 30.14 -8.15
C GLU A 428 -0.92 30.72 -9.09
N TYR A 429 -0.98 30.30 -10.35
CA TYR A 429 -0.15 30.77 -11.44
C TYR A 429 -1.06 31.16 -12.61
N GLU A 430 -0.79 32.34 -13.15
CA GLU A 430 -1.43 32.83 -14.37
C GLU A 430 -0.36 32.97 -15.45
N ILE A 431 -0.53 32.28 -16.57
CA ILE A 431 0.35 32.38 -17.73
C ILE A 431 -0.47 32.98 -18.87
N ALA A 432 -0.28 34.28 -19.09
CA ALA A 432 -0.95 35.04 -20.12
C ALA A 432 -0.14 35.09 -21.43
N SER A 433 -0.79 35.56 -22.49
CA SER A 433 -0.16 36.04 -23.71
C SER A 433 0.78 37.21 -23.40
N ASP A 434 2.04 37.06 -23.82
CA ASP A 434 3.13 37.98 -23.55
C ASP A 434 4.17 37.93 -24.68
N THR A 435 5.22 38.74 -24.58
CA THR A 435 6.28 38.85 -25.59
C THR A 435 7.26 37.68 -25.62
N THR A 436 7.14 36.70 -24.72
CA THR A 436 8.02 35.52 -24.68
C THR A 436 7.47 34.34 -25.49
N TRP A 437 6.26 34.48 -26.03
CA TRP A 437 5.75 33.60 -27.07
C TRP A 437 6.59 33.72 -28.33
N LYS A 438 6.84 32.59 -29.00
CA LYS A 438 7.45 32.55 -30.33
C LYS A 438 6.39 32.39 -31.41
N VAL A 439 6.68 32.87 -32.61
CA VAL A 439 5.78 32.84 -33.76
C VAL A 439 6.53 32.58 -35.07
N THR A 440 5.93 31.77 -35.93
CA THR A 440 6.38 31.52 -37.31
C THR A 440 5.20 31.55 -38.29
N LEU A 441 5.52 31.67 -39.58
CA LEU A 441 4.58 31.50 -40.70
C LEU A 441 4.69 30.12 -41.34
N LYS A 442 5.75 29.37 -41.00
CA LYS A 442 6.07 28.07 -41.58
C LYS A 442 6.67 27.22 -40.47
N PRO A 443 5.87 26.37 -39.82
CA PRO A 443 6.36 25.49 -38.78
C PRO A 443 7.11 24.30 -39.40
N GLU A 444 8.02 23.72 -38.63
CA GLU A 444 8.62 22.42 -38.93
C GLU A 444 7.60 21.27 -38.76
N GLU A 445 7.92 20.06 -39.24
CA GLU A 445 7.15 18.86 -38.86
C GLU A 445 7.23 18.66 -37.34
N GLU A 446 6.15 18.14 -36.74
CA GLU A 446 6.05 17.90 -35.30
C GLU A 446 6.24 19.17 -34.42
N TRP A 447 5.97 20.36 -34.95
CA TRP A 447 6.12 21.65 -34.25
C TRP A 447 5.28 21.83 -32.97
N THR A 448 4.37 20.89 -32.68
CA THR A 448 3.57 20.86 -31.46
C THR A 448 4.25 20.04 -30.34
N LEU A 449 5.31 19.28 -30.65
CA LEU A 449 6.04 18.40 -29.72
C LEU A 449 7.15 19.12 -28.95
N GLY A 450 7.42 18.70 -27.72
CA GLY A 450 8.33 19.38 -26.78
C GLY A 450 9.83 19.40 -27.11
N GLN A 451 10.26 19.06 -28.33
CA GLN A 451 11.67 18.91 -28.72
C GLN A 451 12.11 19.74 -29.93
N ILE A 452 11.35 20.76 -30.35
CA ILE A 452 11.73 21.55 -31.53
C ILE A 452 12.82 22.56 -31.19
N ASP A 453 13.74 22.72 -32.14
CA ASP A 453 14.65 23.85 -32.22
C ASP A 453 13.88 25.09 -32.74
N ASP A 454 13.34 25.86 -31.81
CA ASP A 454 12.59 27.09 -32.10
C ASP A 454 13.51 28.33 -32.21
N GLU A 455 14.83 28.15 -32.38
CA GLU A 455 15.80 29.25 -32.48
C GLU A 455 15.53 30.20 -33.65
N ASN A 456 14.97 29.68 -34.75
CA ASN A 456 14.67 30.46 -35.95
C ASN A 456 13.31 31.19 -35.89
N TRP A 457 12.50 30.91 -34.87
CA TRP A 457 11.20 31.55 -34.70
C TRP A 457 11.36 32.95 -34.10
N LYS A 458 10.47 33.86 -34.47
CA LYS A 458 10.51 35.24 -33.95
C LYS A 458 9.75 35.32 -32.63
N PHE A 459 10.10 36.27 -31.76
CA PHE A 459 9.23 36.60 -30.64
C PHE A 459 7.97 37.32 -31.11
N ALA A 460 6.83 36.95 -30.54
CA ALA A 460 5.55 37.58 -30.80
C ALA A 460 5.50 39.01 -30.23
N ILE A 461 4.68 39.86 -30.85
CA ILE A 461 4.30 41.15 -30.27
C ILE A 461 3.06 40.93 -29.42
N ALA A 462 3.04 41.51 -28.22
CA ALA A 462 1.91 41.46 -27.30
C ALA A 462 1.31 42.87 -27.12
N ILE A 463 0.04 43.09 -27.50
CA ILE A 463 -0.61 44.41 -27.45
C ILE A 463 -1.91 44.33 -26.67
N VAL A 464 -2.15 45.26 -25.74
CA VAL A 464 -3.46 45.39 -25.08
C VAL A 464 -4.39 46.18 -25.99
N ASP A 465 -5.38 45.49 -26.57
CA ASP A 465 -6.34 46.16 -27.44
C ASP A 465 -7.37 46.98 -26.65
N THR A 466 -7.62 48.18 -27.12
CA THR A 466 -8.57 49.11 -26.53
C THR A 466 -9.67 49.47 -27.53
N ASN A 467 -10.89 49.65 -27.03
CA ASN A 467 -11.98 50.30 -27.73
C ASN A 467 -11.61 51.75 -28.08
N ASP A 468 -12.37 52.38 -29.00
CA ASP A 468 -12.18 53.79 -29.39
C ASP A 468 -12.29 54.78 -28.20
N ASP A 469 -12.96 54.37 -27.12
CA ASP A 469 -13.10 55.14 -25.87
C ASP A 469 -11.94 54.92 -24.88
N GLY A 470 -10.93 54.11 -25.25
CA GLY A 470 -9.76 53.79 -24.44
C GLY A 470 -9.98 52.69 -23.39
N THR A 471 -11.17 52.10 -23.30
CA THR A 471 -11.42 50.93 -22.43
C THR A 471 -10.81 49.67 -23.04
N VAL A 472 -10.35 48.73 -22.21
CA VAL A 472 -9.79 47.46 -22.71
C VAL A 472 -10.90 46.66 -23.40
N PHE A 473 -10.63 46.21 -24.64
CA PHE A 473 -11.61 45.54 -25.49
C PHE A 473 -12.08 44.21 -24.90
N SER A 474 -11.15 43.39 -24.41
CA SER A 474 -11.42 42.03 -23.91
C SER A 474 -11.79 42.00 -22.44
N LYS A 475 -12.70 41.07 -22.09
CA LYS A 475 -13.02 40.72 -20.70
C LYS A 475 -11.85 40.11 -19.93
N LEU A 476 -10.87 39.50 -20.61
CA LEU A 476 -9.67 38.95 -19.97
C LEU A 476 -8.68 40.04 -19.56
N ALA A 477 -8.75 41.23 -20.19
CA ALA A 477 -7.84 42.34 -19.97
C ALA A 477 -6.33 41.99 -20.08
N ILE A 478 -6.00 41.04 -20.97
CA ILE A 478 -4.63 40.61 -21.28
C ILE A 478 -4.24 40.99 -22.72
N PRO A 479 -2.92 41.04 -23.04
CA PRO A 479 -2.46 41.35 -24.38
C PRO A 479 -2.88 40.31 -25.44
N SER A 480 -3.12 40.73 -26.68
CA SER A 480 -3.23 39.88 -27.87
C SER A 480 -1.86 39.63 -28.50
N LEU A 481 -1.67 38.43 -29.04
CA LEU A 481 -0.46 38.01 -29.75
C LEU A 481 -0.54 38.36 -31.24
N TYR A 482 0.56 38.92 -31.77
CA TYR A 482 0.72 39.29 -33.18
C TYR A 482 2.07 38.88 -33.76
N TYR A 483 2.13 38.74 -35.08
CA TYR A 483 3.38 38.54 -35.82
C TYR A 483 4.18 39.86 -35.93
N PRO A 484 5.50 39.86 -35.66
CA PRO A 484 6.31 41.06 -35.80
C PRO A 484 6.56 41.42 -37.27
N VAL A 485 6.07 42.60 -37.67
CA VAL A 485 6.33 43.16 -39.00
C VAL A 485 7.58 44.02 -38.95
N SER A 486 8.54 43.76 -39.84
CA SER A 486 9.68 44.67 -40.06
C SER A 486 9.15 45.99 -40.61
N ILE A 487 9.29 47.07 -39.84
CA ILE A 487 9.03 48.42 -40.34
C ILE A 487 10.12 48.72 -41.37
N ASP A 488 9.78 48.63 -42.65
CA ASP A 488 10.62 49.16 -43.71
C ASP A 488 10.52 50.69 -43.65
N THR A 489 11.54 51.34 -43.11
CA THR A 489 11.61 52.81 -43.00
C THR A 489 11.86 53.48 -44.36
N GLN A 490 11.88 52.73 -45.46
CA GLN A 490 12.01 53.26 -46.82
C GLN A 490 10.73 53.14 -47.63
N LYS A 491 9.73 53.97 -47.29
CA LYS A 491 8.78 54.61 -48.24
C LYS A 491 7.74 55.43 -47.48
N ILE A 492 8.20 56.54 -46.91
CA ILE A 492 7.33 57.72 -46.81
C ILE A 492 7.66 58.56 -48.04
N SER A 493 7.02 58.24 -49.17
CA SER A 493 6.98 59.16 -50.30
C SER A 493 6.02 60.29 -49.92
N VAL A 494 6.60 61.40 -49.48
CA VAL A 494 5.91 62.69 -49.49
C VAL A 494 5.94 63.17 -50.94
N GLU A 495 4.83 63.04 -51.66
CA GLU A 495 4.58 63.84 -52.85
C GLU A 495 3.16 64.42 -52.82
N ASP A 496 3.11 65.68 -53.25
CA ASP A 496 2.19 66.77 -53.00
C ASP A 496 0.83 66.74 -53.72
N SER A 497 -0.15 67.40 -53.05
CA SER A 497 -1.20 68.29 -53.61
C SER A 497 -2.29 67.69 -54.52
N THR A 498 -3.56 68.09 -54.58
CA THR A 498 -4.33 69.34 -54.36
C THR A 498 -5.80 68.90 -54.08
N THR A 499 -6.67 69.60 -53.35
CA THR A 499 -7.34 70.88 -53.68
C THR A 499 -8.10 71.50 -52.48
N TYR A 500 -8.05 72.84 -52.42
CA TYR A 500 -8.76 73.87 -51.63
C TYR A 500 -10.28 73.65 -51.43
N ALA A 501 -11.02 74.26 -50.47
CA ALA A 501 -10.98 75.55 -49.77
C ALA A 501 -11.71 75.39 -48.38
N ASP A 502 -11.70 76.28 -47.37
CA ASP A 502 -11.60 77.74 -47.32
C ASP A 502 -11.26 78.22 -45.89
N VAL A 503 -10.79 79.46 -45.77
CA VAL A 503 -10.11 80.09 -44.60
C VAL A 503 -11.06 80.90 -43.70
N SER A 504 -10.77 80.96 -42.37
CA SER A 504 -10.84 82.12 -41.43
C SER A 504 -11.35 81.71 -40.01
N SER A 505 -10.86 82.15 -38.85
CA SER A 505 -9.66 82.91 -38.37
C SER A 505 -9.64 82.86 -36.83
N ASP A 506 -8.45 83.04 -36.22
CA ASP A 506 -8.14 83.23 -34.78
C ASP A 506 -8.23 81.98 -33.86
N THR A 507 -7.26 81.62 -33.00
CA THR A 507 -6.11 82.33 -32.41
C THR A 507 -5.11 81.30 -31.83
N THR A 508 -3.81 81.64 -31.91
CA THR A 508 -2.67 81.29 -31.03
C THR A 508 -2.43 79.83 -30.58
N ALA A 509 -1.27 79.34 -31.00
CA ALA A 509 -0.64 78.08 -30.65
C ALA A 509 -0.22 77.97 -29.18
N ASP A 510 -0.39 76.78 -28.60
CA ASP A 510 0.63 76.15 -27.76
C ASP A 510 0.60 74.63 -28.00
N THR A 511 1.50 74.16 -28.86
CA THR A 511 1.66 72.75 -29.23
C THR A 511 3.02 72.24 -28.74
N THR A 512 3.09 71.78 -27.50
CA THR A 512 3.93 70.64 -27.14
C THR A 512 3.11 69.36 -27.31
N LYS A 513 2.82 68.98 -28.54
CA LYS A 513 2.35 67.61 -28.82
C LYS A 513 3.59 66.72 -28.89
N VAL A 514 3.85 66.03 -27.79
CA VAL A 514 4.63 64.80 -27.78
C VAL A 514 4.10 63.91 -28.89
N THR A 515 4.91 63.66 -29.91
CA THR A 515 4.59 62.73 -30.98
C THR A 515 4.69 61.32 -30.39
N ILE A 516 3.55 60.80 -29.92
CA ILE A 516 3.37 59.37 -29.72
C ILE A 516 3.54 58.76 -31.12
N PRO A 517 4.41 57.76 -31.33
CA PRO A 517 4.49 57.07 -32.60
C PRO A 517 3.11 56.48 -32.89
N GLN A 518 2.41 57.03 -33.90
CA GLN A 518 1.27 56.33 -34.47
C GLN A 518 1.83 55.09 -35.15
N VAL A 519 1.68 53.95 -34.48
CA VAL A 519 1.79 52.63 -35.12
C VAL A 519 0.83 52.68 -36.30
N ALA A 520 1.36 52.51 -37.51
CA ALA A 520 0.57 52.48 -38.72
C ALA A 520 -0.60 51.51 -38.54
N LYS A 521 -1.81 51.92 -38.94
CA LYS A 521 -2.98 51.04 -38.99
C LYS A 521 -2.63 49.77 -39.78
N GLY A 522 -2.61 48.65 -39.05
CA GLY A 522 -2.54 47.30 -39.55
C GLY A 522 -1.12 46.71 -39.62
N PRO A 523 -0.74 45.76 -38.74
CA PRO A 523 0.28 44.79 -39.12
C PRO A 523 -0.12 44.13 -40.45
N LYS A 524 0.86 43.75 -41.26
CA LYS A 524 0.64 42.88 -42.43
C LYS A 524 -0.23 41.70 -41.99
N ARG A 525 -1.35 41.50 -42.67
CA ARG A 525 -2.33 40.45 -42.34
C ARG A 525 -1.85 39.11 -42.91
N TYR A 526 -1.91 38.08 -42.09
CA TYR A 526 -1.48 36.73 -42.44
C TYR A 526 -2.67 35.81 -42.30
N SER A 527 -2.87 34.94 -43.28
CA SER A 527 -3.96 33.96 -43.25
C SER A 527 -3.75 32.88 -42.21
N GLU A 528 -2.50 32.57 -41.86
CA GLU A 528 -2.13 31.53 -40.89
C GLU A 528 -0.93 31.98 -40.05
N LEU A 529 -0.98 31.68 -38.75
CA LEU A 529 0.07 31.95 -37.78
C LEU A 529 0.24 30.76 -36.83
N TYR A 530 1.49 30.47 -36.47
CA TYR A 530 1.83 29.38 -35.55
C TYR A 530 2.60 29.95 -34.38
N PHE A 531 2.07 29.77 -33.17
CA PHE A 531 2.65 30.25 -31.93
C PHE A 531 3.11 29.11 -31.04
N LEU A 532 4.23 29.31 -30.34
CA LEU A 532 4.81 28.33 -29.43
C LEU A 532 5.21 28.99 -28.12
N LYS A 533 4.93 28.30 -27.01
CA LYS A 533 5.33 28.68 -25.66
C LYS A 533 5.85 27.48 -24.90
N ASN A 534 7.11 27.56 -24.47
CA ASN A 534 7.67 26.66 -23.49
C ASN A 534 7.25 27.13 -22.08
N LEU A 535 6.67 26.22 -21.30
CA LEU A 535 6.20 26.44 -19.94
C LEU A 535 6.94 25.49 -18.99
N ALA A 536 7.47 25.99 -17.88
CA ALA A 536 7.98 25.15 -16.80
C ALA A 536 7.07 25.30 -15.57
N LEU A 537 6.40 24.21 -15.19
CA LEU A 537 5.59 24.14 -13.97
C LEU A 537 6.44 23.55 -12.82
N GLU A 538 6.92 24.39 -11.91
CA GLU A 538 7.66 23.96 -10.70
C GLU A 538 6.73 23.46 -9.57
N MET A 539 5.58 22.90 -9.95
CA MET A 539 4.54 22.45 -9.05
C MET A 539 3.80 21.24 -9.62
N LEU A 540 3.18 20.48 -8.73
CA LEU A 540 2.17 19.49 -9.09
C LEU A 540 0.86 20.23 -9.39
N PRO A 541 0.35 20.26 -10.63
CA PRO A 541 -0.91 20.93 -10.96
C PRO A 541 -2.10 20.19 -10.33
N VAL A 542 -3.07 20.95 -9.84
CA VAL A 542 -4.27 20.49 -9.13
C VAL A 542 -5.53 20.93 -9.86
N THR A 543 -5.53 22.17 -10.36
CA THR A 543 -6.54 22.66 -11.31
C THR A 543 -5.83 23.37 -12.45
N ALA A 544 -6.39 23.32 -13.65
CA ALA A 544 -5.90 24.10 -14.77
C ALA A 544 -7.02 24.44 -15.74
N THR A 545 -7.27 25.73 -15.91
CA THR A 545 -8.31 26.24 -16.79
C THR A 545 -7.65 27.13 -17.84
N LEU A 546 -7.92 26.79 -19.09
CA LEU A 546 -7.53 27.57 -20.24
C LEU A 546 -8.66 28.53 -20.61
N TYR A 547 -8.31 29.80 -20.77
CA TYR A 547 -9.13 30.84 -21.38
C TYR A 547 -8.52 31.26 -22.72
N LEU A 548 -9.31 31.20 -23.78
CA LEU A 548 -8.89 31.53 -25.15
C LEU A 548 -9.87 32.50 -25.80
N GLU A 549 -9.33 33.47 -26.51
CA GLU A 549 -10.08 34.37 -27.40
C GLU A 549 -9.28 34.55 -28.69
N CYS A 550 -9.90 34.36 -29.84
CA CYS A 550 -9.22 34.33 -31.13
C CYS A 550 -10.08 35.02 -32.22
N ASP A 551 -9.40 35.55 -33.24
CA ASP A 551 -9.96 36.04 -34.52
C ASP A 551 -9.16 35.36 -35.65
N ASP A 552 -9.70 34.44 -36.45
CA ASP A 552 -11.08 33.93 -36.44
C ASP A 552 -11.15 32.53 -35.80
N ASN A 553 -10.20 31.66 -36.14
CA ASN A 553 -10.20 30.27 -35.69
C ASN A 553 -8.86 29.86 -35.10
N SER A 554 -8.92 28.82 -34.27
CA SER A 554 -7.72 28.30 -33.62
C SER A 554 -7.78 26.80 -33.35
N GLU A 555 -6.60 26.19 -33.39
CA GLU A 555 -6.31 24.92 -32.75
C GLU A 555 -5.30 25.13 -31.63
N VAL A 556 -5.52 24.42 -30.53
CA VAL A 556 -4.64 24.46 -29.37
C VAL A 556 -4.08 23.08 -29.12
N PHE A 557 -2.77 23.04 -28.92
CA PHE A 557 -2.03 21.85 -28.58
C PHE A 557 -1.31 22.04 -27.25
N ILE A 558 -1.37 21.03 -26.39
CA ILE A 558 -0.58 20.96 -25.16
C ILE A 558 0.21 19.65 -25.21
N ASN A 559 1.54 19.75 -25.15
CA ASN A 559 2.46 18.62 -25.24
C ASN A 559 2.20 17.74 -26.48
N GLY A 560 1.87 18.36 -27.62
CA GLY A 560 1.55 17.68 -28.88
C GLY A 560 0.09 17.29 -29.06
N ILE A 561 -0.67 17.15 -27.97
CA ILE A 561 -2.06 16.69 -28.02
C ILE A 561 -2.96 17.88 -28.34
N LYS A 562 -3.77 17.77 -29.40
CA LYS A 562 -4.82 18.77 -29.67
C LYS A 562 -5.88 18.71 -28.57
N VAL A 563 -6.04 19.82 -27.84
CA VAL A 563 -6.99 19.96 -26.72
C VAL A 563 -8.22 20.79 -27.10
N PHE A 564 -8.12 21.56 -28.19
CA PHE A 564 -9.21 22.38 -28.72
C PHE A 564 -9.04 22.59 -30.22
N SER A 565 -10.15 22.62 -30.95
CA SER A 565 -10.26 23.00 -32.36
C SER A 565 -11.54 23.80 -32.53
N GLU A 566 -11.46 24.92 -33.23
CA GLU A 566 -12.63 25.65 -33.71
C GLU A 566 -12.70 25.59 -35.24
N ASP A 567 -13.64 24.81 -35.76
CA ASP A 567 -13.73 24.53 -37.20
C ASP A 567 -14.65 25.53 -37.95
N SER A 568 -15.32 26.43 -37.22
CA SER A 568 -16.22 27.45 -37.78
C SER A 568 -16.25 28.68 -36.89
N ASP A 569 -16.41 29.86 -37.49
CA ASP A 569 -16.39 31.21 -36.89
C ASP A 569 -17.51 31.45 -35.84
N THR A 570 -17.51 30.67 -34.76
CA THR A 570 -18.58 30.61 -33.76
C THR A 570 -18.25 31.42 -32.51
N LEU A 571 -16.98 31.52 -32.16
CA LEU A 571 -16.44 32.36 -31.10
C LEU A 571 -16.08 33.72 -31.67
N GLY A 572 -17.08 34.50 -32.07
CA GLY A 572 -16.84 35.86 -32.58
C GLY A 572 -15.96 36.68 -31.62
N TRP A 573 -15.08 37.52 -32.19
CA TRP A 573 -14.14 38.36 -31.44
C TRP A 573 -14.79 39.06 -30.24
N GLY A 574 -14.19 38.94 -29.05
CA GLY A 574 -14.78 39.39 -27.79
C GLY A 574 -15.38 38.26 -26.92
N GLN A 575 -15.53 37.04 -27.44
CA GLN A 575 -15.95 35.87 -26.67
C GLN A 575 -14.75 35.12 -26.10
N VAL A 576 -14.88 34.66 -24.86
CA VAL A 576 -13.85 33.88 -24.16
C VAL A 576 -14.32 32.45 -24.06
N PHE A 577 -13.58 31.54 -24.68
CA PHE A 577 -13.72 30.11 -24.49
C PHE A 577 -13.01 29.67 -23.21
N GLU A 578 -13.61 28.76 -22.45
CA GLU A 578 -13.10 28.23 -21.20
C GLU A 578 -13.10 26.70 -21.26
N THR A 579 -11.96 26.07 -20.96
CA THR A 579 -11.85 24.61 -20.90
C THR A 579 -10.88 24.12 -19.82
N ASP A 580 -11.15 22.94 -19.26
CA ASP A 580 -10.23 22.26 -18.34
C ASP A 580 -9.11 21.58 -19.15
N VAL A 581 -7.87 21.85 -18.78
CA VAL A 581 -6.67 21.30 -19.44
C VAL A 581 -5.76 20.55 -18.49
N LEU A 582 -6.22 20.26 -17.27
CA LEU A 582 -5.40 19.64 -16.23
C LEU A 582 -4.78 18.31 -16.67
N GLU A 583 -5.53 17.48 -17.40
CA GLU A 583 -5.05 16.16 -17.81
C GLU A 583 -3.87 16.22 -18.78
N PHE A 584 -3.69 17.34 -19.50
CA PHE A 584 -2.62 17.54 -20.49
C PHE A 584 -1.36 18.18 -19.89
N LEU A 585 -1.43 18.66 -18.65
CA LEU A 585 -0.30 19.31 -17.96
C LEU A 585 0.46 18.34 -17.04
N THR A 586 1.78 18.49 -17.02
CA THR A 586 2.68 17.71 -16.16
C THR A 586 3.54 18.63 -15.29
N GLU A 587 4.08 18.11 -14.17
CA GLU A 587 5.15 18.81 -13.46
C GLU A 587 6.37 18.92 -14.37
N GLY A 588 7.00 20.09 -14.41
CA GLY A 588 8.17 20.35 -15.23
C GLY A 588 7.83 20.98 -16.58
N ARG A 589 8.53 20.55 -17.63
CA ARG A 589 8.44 21.15 -18.96
C ARG A 589 7.13 20.75 -19.64
N ASN A 590 6.39 21.75 -20.09
CA ASN A 590 5.25 21.63 -20.97
C ASN A 590 5.45 22.53 -22.19
N VAL A 591 4.81 22.19 -23.30
CA VAL A 591 4.77 23.01 -24.50
C VAL A 591 3.33 23.30 -24.86
N VAL A 592 3.06 24.56 -25.14
CA VAL A 592 1.77 25.03 -25.65
C VAL A 592 2.00 25.54 -27.07
N ALA A 593 1.18 25.07 -28.00
CA ALA A 593 1.21 25.45 -29.40
C ALA A 593 -0.17 25.95 -29.84
N LEU A 594 -0.20 27.05 -30.60
CA LEU A 594 -1.42 27.60 -31.20
C LEU A 594 -1.25 27.66 -32.70
N HIS A 595 -2.22 27.11 -33.42
CA HIS A 595 -2.36 27.32 -34.84
C HIS A 595 -3.58 28.20 -35.05
N LEU A 596 -3.36 29.38 -35.63
CA LEU A 596 -4.42 30.36 -35.87
C LEU A 596 -4.58 30.56 -37.37
N TRP A 597 -5.83 30.69 -37.82
CA TRP A 597 -6.11 31.12 -39.19
C TRP A 597 -7.22 32.15 -39.24
N ASP A 598 -7.03 33.12 -40.13
CA ASP A 598 -7.84 34.33 -40.28
C ASP A 598 -8.59 34.22 -41.61
N GLN A 599 -9.90 33.92 -41.55
CA GLN A 599 -10.75 33.67 -42.71
C GLN A 599 -11.15 34.98 -43.39
N ASP A 600 -11.46 36.02 -42.60
CA ASP A 600 -11.94 37.30 -43.09
C ASP A 600 -10.83 38.36 -43.26
N LEU A 601 -9.60 38.01 -42.87
CA LEU A 601 -8.43 38.89 -42.84
C LEU A 601 -8.69 40.12 -41.96
N SER A 602 -9.35 39.97 -40.82
CA SER A 602 -9.60 41.04 -39.84
C SER A 602 -8.34 41.40 -39.06
N GLY A 603 -7.51 40.40 -38.77
CA GLY A 603 -6.19 40.53 -38.15
C GLY A 603 -6.21 40.99 -36.69
N LYS A 604 -7.21 40.61 -35.88
CA LYS A 604 -7.29 41.05 -34.48
C LYS A 604 -6.52 40.17 -33.49
N GLY A 605 -5.95 39.03 -33.92
CA GLY A 605 -4.97 38.25 -33.16
C GLY A 605 -5.59 37.23 -32.20
N ALA A 606 -4.82 36.76 -31.20
CA ALA A 606 -5.33 35.83 -30.18
C ALA A 606 -4.83 36.15 -28.77
N ARG A 607 -5.67 35.88 -27.77
CA ARG A 607 -5.38 36.02 -26.34
C ARG A 607 -5.42 34.66 -25.68
N TRP A 608 -4.40 34.38 -24.89
CA TRP A 608 -4.25 33.12 -24.17
C TRP A 608 -4.07 33.38 -22.69
N LEU A 609 -4.82 32.70 -21.84
CA LEU A 609 -4.60 32.69 -20.40
C LEU A 609 -4.78 31.30 -19.82
N LEU A 610 -3.70 30.74 -19.28
CA LEU A 610 -3.75 29.54 -18.46
C LEU A 610 -3.77 29.95 -16.98
N ARG A 611 -4.84 29.63 -16.28
CA ARG A 611 -4.92 29.72 -14.81
C ARG A 611 -4.74 28.34 -14.22
N THR A 612 -3.70 28.14 -13.42
CA THR A 612 -3.48 26.86 -12.74
C THR A 612 -3.17 27.05 -11.27
N LYS A 613 -3.68 26.14 -10.45
CA LYS A 613 -3.33 26.04 -9.03
C LYS A 613 -2.58 24.75 -8.82
N GLY A 614 -1.55 24.79 -8.00
CA GLY A 614 -0.76 23.59 -7.71
C GLY A 614 0.01 23.64 -6.40
N ILE A 615 0.62 22.49 -6.10
CA ILE A 615 1.43 22.28 -4.90
C ILE A 615 2.89 22.40 -5.29
N GLU A 616 3.58 23.41 -4.75
CA GLU A 616 5.02 23.55 -4.99
C GLU A 616 5.81 22.39 -4.38
N LYS A 617 6.83 21.94 -5.09
CA LYS A 617 7.68 20.83 -4.66
C LYS A 617 8.37 21.07 -3.31
N GLU A 618 8.84 22.29 -3.09
CA GLU A 618 9.45 22.69 -1.81
C GLU A 618 8.43 22.61 -0.67
N THR A 619 7.20 23.04 -0.92
CA THR A 619 6.09 23.00 0.06
C THR A 619 5.71 21.56 0.40
N LEU A 620 5.64 20.68 -0.60
CA LEU A 620 5.41 19.25 -0.39
C LEU A 620 6.54 18.60 0.44
N GLY A 621 7.81 18.88 0.12
CA GLY A 621 8.95 18.35 0.87
C GLY A 621 9.01 18.85 2.32
N LYS A 622 8.71 20.12 2.56
CA LYS A 622 8.56 20.68 3.92
C LYS A 622 7.43 19.98 4.69
N LYS A 623 6.31 19.68 4.01
CA LYS A 623 5.17 18.99 4.62
C LYS A 623 5.52 17.55 4.98
N GLU A 624 6.21 16.82 4.11
CA GLU A 624 6.69 15.47 4.43
C GLU A 624 7.57 15.48 5.69
N ALA A 625 8.54 16.40 5.76
CA ALA A 625 9.40 16.55 6.93
C ALA A 625 8.61 16.89 8.21
N GLN A 626 7.60 17.75 8.09
CA GLN A 626 6.70 18.09 9.19
C GLN A 626 5.92 16.87 9.69
N ILE A 627 5.34 16.08 8.78
CA ILE A 627 4.61 14.86 9.13
C ILE A 627 5.57 13.86 9.79
N ALA A 628 6.75 13.62 9.23
CA ALA A 628 7.76 12.74 9.80
C ALA A 628 8.16 13.14 11.23
N GLN A 629 8.30 14.45 11.49
CA GLN A 629 8.57 14.98 12.83
C GLN A 629 7.39 14.75 13.79
N GLN A 630 6.15 14.99 13.35
CA GLN A 630 4.94 14.72 14.14
C GLN A 630 4.80 13.24 14.49
N GLU A 631 5.10 12.35 13.54
CA GLU A 631 5.11 10.90 13.74
C GLU A 631 6.21 10.52 14.75
N THR A 632 7.41 11.08 14.64
CA THR A 632 8.48 10.83 15.61
C THR A 632 8.09 11.25 17.04
N LEU A 633 7.46 12.42 17.19
CA LEU A 633 6.99 12.90 18.49
C LEU A 633 5.84 12.05 19.05
N SER A 634 4.91 11.64 18.19
CA SER A 634 3.79 10.78 18.57
C SER A 634 4.28 9.41 19.02
N TYR A 635 5.21 8.82 18.27
CA TYR A 635 5.87 7.58 18.65
C TYR A 635 6.57 7.69 20.01
N ARG A 636 7.35 8.76 20.25
CA ARG A 636 8.00 8.99 21.56
C ARG A 636 6.98 9.11 22.69
N LYS A 637 5.89 9.85 22.51
CA LYS A 637 4.81 9.96 23.52
C LYS A 637 4.20 8.60 23.84
N ILE A 638 3.97 7.77 22.83
CA ILE A 638 3.46 6.40 23.02
C ILE A 638 4.45 5.60 23.87
N VAL A 639 5.73 5.62 23.52
CA VAL A 639 6.81 4.95 24.27
C VAL A 639 6.90 5.46 25.71
N ASP A 640 6.91 6.77 25.93
CA ASP A 640 6.97 7.36 27.28
C ASP A 640 5.74 7.01 28.13
N MET A 641 4.54 6.98 27.55
CA MET A 641 3.33 6.52 28.25
C MET A 641 3.45 5.06 28.68
N ILE A 642 4.06 4.21 27.85
CA ILE A 642 4.30 2.81 28.17
C ILE A 642 5.29 2.70 29.33
N PHE A 643 6.43 3.39 29.26
CA PHE A 643 7.44 3.36 30.32
C PHE A 643 6.93 3.93 31.65
N ASN A 644 6.18 5.04 31.63
CA ASN A 644 5.64 5.65 32.84
C ASN A 644 4.54 4.81 33.51
N ARG A 645 3.79 3.99 32.76
CA ARG A 645 2.85 3.01 33.36
C ARG A 645 3.55 1.85 34.10
N HIS A 646 4.83 1.62 33.86
CA HIS A 646 5.62 0.55 34.50
C HIS A 646 6.55 1.06 35.61
N ARG A 647 6.52 2.37 35.92
CA ARG A 647 7.14 2.89 37.16
C ARG A 647 6.23 2.54 38.34
N ILE A 648 6.66 1.59 39.16
CA ILE A 648 6.14 1.44 40.53
C ILE A 648 6.36 2.80 41.23
N PRO A 649 5.34 3.39 41.88
CA PRO A 649 5.54 4.60 42.66
C PRO A 649 6.64 4.32 43.69
N ALA A 650 7.67 5.16 43.72
CA ALA A 650 8.55 5.21 44.87
C ALA A 650 7.77 5.85 46.02
N SER A 651 7.03 5.03 46.76
CA SER A 651 6.52 5.34 48.10
C SER A 651 6.14 4.05 48.82
#